data_AF-A0A158RDQ5-F1
#
_entry.id   AF-A0A158RDQ5-F1
#
_cell.length_a   1.000
_cell.length_b   1.000
_cell.length_c   1.000
_cell.angle_alpha   90.00
_cell.angle_beta   90.00
_cell.angle_gamma   90.00
#
_symmetry.space_group_name_H-M   'P 1'
#
loop_
_entity.id
_entity.type
_entity.pdbx_description
1 polymer ?
#
loop_
_entity_poly.entity_id
_entity_poly.type
_entity_poly.pdbx_seq_one_letter_code
_entity_poly.pdbx_strand_id
1 'polypeptide(L)'
;MRLLFMEILHFADICAGPGGFSEYLTWRRGHPLNSTSSPHYFPRIRGYGMTLVGPCDFKMDKFIAGPAETFHPFYGSAKDGDITKWENLASFAQFVAHNTGDKGVHVVMADGGFDVSDCYNLQEVKSKHIYLCQCLCALTLLRPGGCFITKLFDIFTDFSVDLIWLMSHVFKSISLIKPISSRPANSERYLLCEGLITSNSCMAGCPKPPSSCSSTCNNNISSKSQPPKPSFKKSVSAKRANAVMRSGGTGDFSGSSLQVDTVSAVGLLIKHFLEVNEGLHRRKMVKEKEGETASVLDILRLARYEEQNGASEEFSAFITHANDELAAHQCLYLSKMIIFADDGAKEDDSRDDLKVACWKKWQDSGKGIVHNNLPANLCRPTNINVLTKGDLSRPLFSPHALYAVVLGELFQNSNNLPKQPVMVISLGGGSADKGRLKYSCDGKTWNDFLWVEKIHPRLPAGSLVWALTINIYSSNGRRKHALMLLDAAFIYGIDLQSLSYEERMRHVYDLCHIVDFVREDSAKIISPPLLPLTELRTFMQQRLKLLPCKDAPDKVNMFVTTTDGYTCAPKGLLLVKHLEILQTCLIGLALIIIMKSCINIPAPVCHLFQHSCACLFLTGPWVMRRSRGTGKLYYFNDQTHESEYVAPPGVELPFGKTLFFRVPWQAEHEGELDVHYLTEHCHQLHQ
;
A
#
# COMPACT_ATOMS: atom_id res chain seq x y z
N MET A 1 18.69 2.85 -16.03
CA MET A 1 18.28 3.63 -14.84
C MET A 1 17.25 4.75 -15.16
N ARG A 2 16.31 4.54 -16.12
CA ARG A 2 15.32 5.56 -16.58
C ARG A 2 13.84 5.18 -16.35
N LEU A 3 13.56 4.06 -15.67
CA LEU A 3 12.21 3.64 -15.23
C LEU A 3 11.94 3.92 -13.75
N LEU A 4 12.86 4.61 -13.06
CA LEU A 4 12.62 5.17 -11.75
C LEU A 4 11.62 6.33 -11.90
N PHE A 5 10.56 6.29 -11.08
CA PHE A 5 9.55 7.33 -10.85
C PHE A 5 8.32 7.39 -11.78
N MET A 6 7.50 6.34 -11.81
CA MET A 6 6.05 6.60 -11.72
C MET A 6 5.71 6.88 -10.25
N GLU A 7 5.21 8.09 -9.96
CA GLU A 7 4.74 8.51 -8.63
C GLU A 7 3.62 7.57 -8.13
N ILE A 8 3.61 7.27 -6.82
CA ILE A 8 2.53 6.52 -6.18
C ILE A 8 1.25 7.35 -6.24
N LEU A 9 0.17 6.78 -6.77
CA LEU A 9 -1.13 7.42 -6.72
C LEU A 9 -1.67 7.39 -5.27
N HIS A 10 -1.59 8.51 -4.57
CA HIS A 10 -2.23 8.70 -3.27
C HIS A 10 -3.69 9.12 -3.40
N PHE A 11 -4.62 8.48 -2.67
CA PHE A 11 -6.03 8.87 -2.61
C PHE A 11 -6.59 8.80 -1.16
N ALA A 12 -7.67 9.52 -0.88
CA ALA A 12 -8.43 9.37 0.36
C ALA A 12 -9.89 8.99 0.07
N ASP A 13 -10.47 8.16 0.93
CA ASP A 13 -11.86 7.68 0.84
C ASP A 13 -12.56 7.94 2.18
N ILE A 14 -13.45 8.93 2.21
CA ILE A 14 -14.05 9.44 3.45
C ILE A 14 -15.56 9.18 3.48
N CYS A 15 -16.08 8.87 4.67
CA CYS A 15 -17.48 8.47 4.86
C CYS A 15 -17.91 7.30 3.96
N ALA A 16 -16.99 6.38 3.69
CA ALA A 16 -17.10 5.46 2.55
C ALA A 16 -17.13 3.98 2.93
N GLY A 17 -17.45 3.63 4.19
CA GLY A 17 -17.69 2.22 4.52
C GLY A 17 -18.86 1.66 3.71
N PRO A 18 -18.74 0.47 3.09
CA PRO A 18 -17.74 -0.58 3.35
C PRO A 18 -16.43 -0.50 2.54
N GLY A 19 -16.25 0.48 1.65
CA GLY A 19 -14.98 0.73 0.93
C GLY A 19 -15.00 0.45 -0.59
N GLY A 20 -16.17 0.47 -1.24
CA GLY A 20 -16.30 0.13 -2.66
C GLY A 20 -15.52 1.06 -3.61
N PHE A 21 -15.42 2.35 -3.29
CA PHE A 21 -14.60 3.29 -4.07
C PHE A 21 -13.11 2.98 -3.98
N SER A 22 -12.62 2.67 -2.78
CA SER A 22 -11.25 2.20 -2.55
C SER A 22 -10.95 0.89 -3.29
N GLU A 23 -11.87 -0.07 -3.25
CA GLU A 23 -11.76 -1.32 -4.00
C GLU A 23 -11.61 -1.06 -5.51
N TYR A 24 -12.47 -0.23 -6.09
CA TYR A 24 -12.39 0.14 -7.50
C TYR A 24 -11.04 0.77 -7.87
N LEU A 25 -10.55 1.75 -7.10
CA LEU A 25 -9.28 2.42 -7.43
C LEU A 25 -8.08 1.48 -7.32
N THR A 26 -8.05 0.65 -6.28
CA THR A 26 -6.96 -0.32 -6.07
C THR A 26 -6.96 -1.40 -7.15
N TRP A 27 -8.14 -1.88 -7.58
CA TRP A 27 -8.29 -2.75 -8.74
C TRP A 27 -7.85 -2.08 -10.05
N ARG A 28 -8.41 -0.89 -10.34
CA ARG A 28 -8.19 -0.17 -11.61
C ARG A 28 -6.73 0.18 -11.82
N ARG A 29 -6.03 0.57 -10.74
CA ARG A 29 -4.60 0.89 -10.79
C ARG A 29 -3.72 -0.35 -10.78
N GLY A 30 -4.24 -1.50 -10.33
CA GLY A 30 -3.54 -2.78 -10.30
C GLY A 30 -3.69 -3.64 -11.54
N HIS A 31 -4.59 -3.29 -12.45
CA HIS A 31 -4.71 -3.93 -13.75
C HIS A 31 -4.03 -3.08 -14.83
N PRO A 32 -3.08 -3.62 -15.61
CA PRO A 32 -2.63 -2.94 -16.82
C PRO A 32 -3.79 -2.94 -17.82
N LEU A 33 -4.35 -1.76 -18.09
CA LEU A 33 -5.28 -1.59 -19.20
C LEU A 33 -4.46 -1.43 -20.48
N ASN A 34 -4.66 -2.36 -21.43
CA ASN A 34 -4.23 -2.26 -22.84
C ASN A 34 -2.75 -1.98 -23.13
N SER A 35 -1.83 -2.32 -22.23
CA SER A 35 -0.40 -2.27 -22.58
C SER A 35 0.03 -3.63 -23.14
N THR A 36 0.36 -3.65 -24.44
CA THR A 36 1.09 -4.76 -25.10
C THR A 36 2.50 -4.94 -24.54
N SER A 37 2.95 -3.98 -23.71
CA SER A 37 4.09 -4.08 -22.82
C SER A 37 3.62 -4.28 -21.38
N SER A 38 3.44 -5.53 -20.95
CA SER A 38 3.05 -5.87 -19.56
C SER A 38 3.94 -5.15 -18.54
N PRO A 39 3.43 -4.23 -17.70
CA PRO A 39 4.14 -3.91 -16.48
C PRO A 39 3.82 -5.02 -15.47
N HIS A 40 4.78 -5.92 -15.22
CA HIS A 40 4.74 -6.92 -14.15
C HIS A 40 4.74 -6.28 -12.73
N TYR A 41 4.27 -5.05 -12.54
CA TYR A 41 4.47 -4.30 -11.30
C TYR A 41 3.26 -4.35 -10.38
N PHE A 42 3.55 -4.47 -9.08
CA PHE A 42 2.56 -4.33 -8.02
C PHE A 42 1.91 -2.92 -8.08
N PRO A 43 0.62 -2.77 -7.77
CA PRO A 43 -0.12 -1.53 -8.02
C PRO A 43 0.48 -0.36 -7.23
N ARG A 44 1.00 0.67 -7.93
CA ARG A 44 1.56 1.89 -7.32
C ARG A 44 0.46 2.85 -6.88
N ILE A 45 -0.29 2.44 -5.85
CA ILE A 45 -1.41 3.17 -5.27
C ILE A 45 -1.38 3.05 -3.75
N ARG A 46 -1.78 4.12 -3.05
CA ARG A 46 -1.94 4.11 -1.60
C ARG A 46 -3.19 4.89 -1.21
N GLY A 47 -4.08 4.24 -0.46
CA GLY A 47 -5.34 4.82 -0.02
C GLY A 47 -5.41 5.05 1.49
N TYR A 48 -6.10 6.10 1.89
CA TYR A 48 -6.33 6.47 3.29
C TYR A 48 -7.84 6.59 3.54
N GLY A 49 -8.37 5.85 4.52
CA GLY A 49 -9.80 5.81 4.77
C GLY A 49 -10.19 6.47 6.09
N MET A 50 -11.32 7.17 6.14
CA MET A 50 -11.97 7.54 7.41
C MET A 50 -13.48 7.38 7.29
N THR A 51 -14.08 6.53 8.12
CA THR A 51 -15.53 6.30 8.18
C THR A 51 -15.93 5.97 9.62
N LEU A 52 -17.22 6.12 9.94
CA LEU A 52 -17.75 5.75 11.25
C LEU A 52 -17.47 4.26 11.55
N VAL A 53 -16.98 3.98 12.76
CA VAL A 53 -16.83 2.61 13.25
C VAL A 53 -18.18 1.91 13.40
N GLY A 54 -18.17 0.58 13.42
CA GLY A 54 -19.35 -0.24 13.65
C GLY A 54 -20.01 -0.77 12.37
N PRO A 55 -21.34 -0.69 12.20
CA PRO A 55 -22.04 -1.25 11.05
C PRO A 55 -21.57 -0.67 9.71
N CYS A 56 -21.25 0.63 9.70
CA CYS A 56 -20.81 1.38 8.52
C CYS A 56 -19.27 1.43 8.35
N ASP A 57 -18.55 0.50 8.99
CA ASP A 57 -17.10 0.43 8.90
C ASP A 57 -16.61 -0.22 7.59
N PHE A 58 -15.36 0.03 7.21
CA PHE A 58 -14.70 -0.62 6.09
C PHE A 58 -14.71 -2.15 6.27
N LYS A 59 -15.05 -2.86 5.18
CA LYS A 59 -15.07 -4.33 5.14
C LYS A 59 -13.95 -4.81 4.21
N MET A 60 -12.71 -4.54 4.60
CA MET A 60 -11.52 -4.89 3.82
C MET A 60 -11.41 -6.40 3.56
N ASP A 61 -11.98 -7.23 4.42
CA ASP A 61 -12.10 -8.67 4.25
C ASP A 61 -12.96 -9.08 3.05
N LYS A 62 -13.83 -8.18 2.58
CA LYS A 62 -14.71 -8.37 1.43
C LYS A 62 -14.18 -7.77 0.13
N PHE A 63 -13.01 -7.13 0.14
CA PHE A 63 -12.40 -6.63 -1.09
C PHE A 63 -12.02 -7.84 -1.95
N ILE A 64 -12.68 -7.98 -3.10
CA ILE A 64 -12.46 -9.01 -4.11
C ILE A 64 -11.58 -8.50 -5.25
N ALA A 65 -11.53 -7.19 -5.46
CA ALA A 65 -10.83 -6.56 -6.57
C ALA A 65 -9.79 -5.54 -6.05
N GLY A 66 -8.50 -5.84 -6.17
CA GLY A 66 -7.40 -4.98 -5.72
C GLY A 66 -6.77 -5.41 -4.38
N PRO A 67 -5.48 -5.09 -4.14
CA PRO A 67 -4.79 -5.45 -2.90
C PRO A 67 -5.22 -4.53 -1.75
N ALA A 68 -6.03 -5.06 -0.84
CA ALA A 68 -6.54 -4.34 0.34
C ALA A 68 -5.40 -3.77 1.22
N GLU A 69 -4.23 -4.39 1.21
CA GLU A 69 -3.03 -3.96 1.96
C GLU A 69 -2.55 -2.55 1.58
N THR A 70 -2.91 -2.07 0.39
CA THR A 70 -2.60 -0.71 -0.10
C THR A 70 -3.54 0.37 0.45
N PHE A 71 -4.55 -0.02 1.22
CA PHE A 71 -5.52 0.87 1.86
C PHE A 71 -5.37 0.85 3.38
N HIS A 72 -5.46 2.01 4.03
CA HIS A 72 -5.33 2.12 5.48
C HIS A 72 -6.50 2.91 6.10
N PRO A 73 -7.40 2.22 6.82
CA PRO A 73 -8.41 2.87 7.66
C PRO A 73 -7.79 3.63 8.83
N PHE A 74 -8.21 4.87 9.05
CA PHE A 74 -7.80 5.73 10.15
C PHE A 74 -9.03 6.41 10.77
N TYR A 75 -9.25 6.18 12.06
CA TYR A 75 -10.50 6.57 12.75
C TYR A 75 -10.36 7.85 13.58
N GLY A 76 -9.34 8.67 13.30
CA GLY A 76 -9.06 9.90 14.04
C GLY A 76 -8.58 9.65 15.47
N SER A 77 -8.24 10.73 16.17
CA SER A 77 -7.81 10.69 17.58
C SER A 77 -8.93 10.25 18.52
N ALA A 78 -10.20 10.51 18.17
CA ALA A 78 -11.37 10.05 18.90
C ALA A 78 -11.62 8.54 18.74
N LYS A 79 -11.02 7.92 17.71
CA LYS A 79 -11.15 6.49 17.36
C LYS A 79 -12.56 6.04 16.99
N ASP A 80 -13.41 6.95 16.54
CA ASP A 80 -14.77 6.67 16.08
C ASP A 80 -14.98 6.94 14.58
N GLY A 81 -14.02 7.61 13.93
CA GLY A 81 -14.10 7.98 12.52
C GLY A 81 -15.19 9.00 12.19
N ASP A 82 -15.69 9.73 13.18
CA ASP A 82 -16.65 10.81 12.98
C ASP A 82 -15.96 12.01 12.33
N ILE A 83 -16.24 12.22 11.03
CA ILE A 83 -15.66 13.31 10.23
C ILE A 83 -16.07 14.70 10.74
N THR A 84 -17.14 14.80 11.51
CA THR A 84 -17.63 16.09 12.00
C THR A 84 -16.78 16.61 13.15
N LYS A 85 -16.00 15.75 13.82
CA LYS A 85 -15.12 16.12 14.92
C LYS A 85 -13.82 16.73 14.43
N TRP A 86 -13.51 17.94 14.90
CA TRP A 86 -12.28 18.65 14.57
C TRP A 86 -11.03 17.80 14.82
N GLU A 87 -10.95 17.14 15.97
CA GLU A 87 -9.78 16.33 16.36
C GLU A 87 -9.52 15.17 15.40
N ASN A 88 -10.58 14.58 14.83
CA ASN A 88 -10.46 13.54 13.81
C ASN A 88 -9.98 14.12 12.48
N LEU A 89 -10.52 15.25 12.03
CA LEU A 89 -10.05 15.96 10.84
C LEU A 89 -8.56 16.31 10.94
N ALA A 90 -8.15 16.90 12.08
CA ALA A 90 -6.79 17.34 12.32
C ALA A 90 -5.80 16.16 12.35
N SER A 91 -6.13 15.10 13.09
CA SER A 91 -5.29 13.91 13.17
C SER A 91 -5.22 13.13 11.85
N PHE A 92 -6.32 13.10 11.07
CA PHE A 92 -6.34 12.47 9.75
C PHE A 92 -5.50 13.24 8.73
N ALA A 93 -5.62 14.58 8.69
CA ALA A 93 -4.78 15.42 7.84
C ALA A 93 -3.29 15.25 8.18
N GLN A 94 -2.95 15.18 9.46
CA GLN A 94 -1.58 14.91 9.89
C GLN A 94 -1.11 13.51 9.47
N PHE A 95 -1.94 12.48 9.62
CA PHE A 95 -1.61 11.13 9.17
C PHE A 95 -1.33 11.08 7.66
N VAL A 96 -2.17 11.72 6.84
CA VAL A 96 -1.99 11.81 5.40
C VAL A 96 -0.72 12.59 5.03
N ALA A 97 -0.44 13.71 5.71
CA ALA A 97 0.76 14.51 5.49
C ALA A 97 2.04 13.67 5.69
N HIS A 98 2.14 12.94 6.81
CA HIS A 98 3.30 12.08 7.09
C HIS A 98 3.49 10.99 6.03
N ASN A 99 2.40 10.40 5.50
CA ASN A 99 2.48 9.32 4.53
C ASN A 99 2.63 9.80 3.07
N THR A 100 2.55 11.12 2.82
CA THR A 100 2.69 11.74 1.49
C THR A 100 3.86 12.72 1.38
N GLY A 101 4.66 12.86 2.45
CA GLY A 101 5.73 13.86 2.51
C GLY A 101 5.17 15.29 2.42
N ASP A 102 4.09 15.55 3.14
CA ASP A 102 3.31 16.80 3.19
C ASP A 102 2.65 17.21 1.87
N LYS A 103 2.81 16.45 0.78
CA LYS A 103 2.23 16.80 -0.53
C LYS A 103 0.70 16.72 -0.57
N GLY A 104 0.10 15.82 0.20
CA GLY A 104 -1.32 15.49 0.12
C GLY A 104 -1.67 14.46 -0.96
N VAL A 105 -2.96 14.15 -1.05
CA VAL A 105 -3.51 13.14 -1.97
C VAL A 105 -3.84 13.73 -3.34
N HIS A 106 -3.82 12.90 -4.38
CA HIS A 106 -4.27 13.28 -5.72
C HIS A 106 -5.79 13.41 -5.79
N VAL A 107 -6.48 12.49 -5.12
CA VAL A 107 -7.94 12.35 -5.21
C VAL A 107 -8.51 12.16 -3.82
N VAL A 108 -9.57 12.89 -3.50
CA VAL A 108 -10.44 12.62 -2.34
C VAL A 108 -11.80 12.18 -2.88
N MET A 109 -12.31 11.05 -2.40
CA MET A 109 -13.65 10.57 -2.67
C MET A 109 -14.45 10.56 -1.37
N ALA A 110 -15.70 11.00 -1.43
CA ALA A 110 -16.57 11.08 -0.27
C ALA A 110 -17.98 10.56 -0.59
N ASP A 111 -18.48 9.62 0.21
CA ASP A 111 -19.77 8.95 -0.01
C ASP A 111 -20.70 9.03 1.22
N GLY A 112 -20.65 10.16 1.92
CA GLY A 112 -21.41 10.39 3.15
C GLY A 112 -22.92 10.35 2.94
N GLY A 113 -23.56 9.50 3.73
CA GLY A 113 -25.01 9.40 3.83
C GLY A 113 -25.39 8.61 5.09
N PHE A 114 -26.63 8.78 5.52
CA PHE A 114 -27.19 8.05 6.66
C PHE A 114 -28.67 7.82 6.42
N ASP A 115 -29.26 6.94 7.24
CA ASP A 115 -30.66 6.59 7.10
C ASP A 115 -31.57 7.80 7.39
N VAL A 116 -32.45 8.08 6.43
CA VAL A 116 -33.47 9.15 6.47
C VAL A 116 -34.84 8.58 6.08
N SER A 117 -35.05 7.28 6.29
CA SER A 117 -36.30 6.59 5.95
C SER A 117 -37.53 7.19 6.62
N ASP A 118 -37.34 7.96 7.70
CA ASP A 118 -38.36 8.73 8.39
C ASP A 118 -38.79 10.00 7.64
N CYS A 119 -37.92 10.59 6.82
CA CYS A 119 -38.17 11.86 6.14
C CYS A 119 -37.25 12.13 4.94
N TYR A 120 -37.49 11.44 3.82
CA TYR A 120 -36.71 11.60 2.57
C TYR A 120 -36.66 13.05 2.07
N ASN A 121 -37.76 13.80 2.17
CA ASN A 121 -37.84 15.18 1.68
C ASN A 121 -36.95 16.16 2.46
N LEU A 122 -36.50 15.81 3.67
CA LEU A 122 -35.58 16.62 4.47
C LEU A 122 -34.13 16.09 4.43
N GLN A 123 -33.82 15.17 3.50
CA GLN A 123 -32.50 14.56 3.42
C GLN A 123 -31.37 15.59 3.23
N GLU A 124 -31.58 16.61 2.39
CA GLU A 124 -30.61 17.71 2.21
C GLU A 124 -30.35 18.44 3.53
N VAL A 125 -31.41 18.90 4.19
CA VAL A 125 -31.33 19.67 5.44
C VAL A 125 -30.62 18.86 6.53
N LYS A 126 -30.94 17.58 6.66
CA LYS A 126 -30.28 16.68 7.61
C LYS A 126 -28.80 16.45 7.24
N SER A 127 -28.48 16.40 5.94
CA SER A 127 -27.12 16.08 5.44
C SER A 127 -26.19 17.28 5.36
N LYS A 128 -26.68 18.52 5.54
CA LYS A 128 -25.87 19.74 5.38
C LYS A 128 -24.56 19.74 6.17
N HIS A 129 -24.55 19.16 7.38
CA HIS A 129 -23.36 19.10 8.23
C HIS A 129 -22.31 18.16 7.65
N ILE A 130 -22.72 17.00 7.09
CA ILE A 130 -21.79 16.08 6.43
C ILE A 130 -21.33 16.62 5.08
N TYR A 131 -22.15 17.39 4.34
CA TYR A 131 -21.69 18.08 3.12
C TYR A 131 -20.51 19.02 3.42
N LEU A 132 -20.66 19.86 4.43
CA LEU A 132 -19.62 20.77 4.89
C LEU A 132 -18.36 20.01 5.30
N CYS A 133 -18.49 18.97 6.13
CA CYS A 133 -17.35 18.24 6.65
C CYS A 133 -16.60 17.42 5.59
N GLN A 134 -17.29 16.90 4.57
CA GLN A 134 -16.65 16.24 3.43
C GLN A 134 -15.82 17.23 2.60
N CYS A 135 -16.38 18.41 2.29
CA CYS A 135 -15.68 19.47 1.57
C CYS A 135 -14.47 19.99 2.37
N LEU A 136 -14.69 20.25 3.66
CA LEU A 136 -13.63 20.67 4.60
C LEU A 136 -12.50 19.63 4.65
N CYS A 137 -12.83 18.36 4.85
CA CYS A 137 -11.83 17.29 4.88
C CYS A 137 -11.04 17.26 3.57
N ALA A 138 -11.71 17.31 2.42
CA ALA A 138 -11.04 17.32 1.11
C ALA A 138 -10.02 18.46 0.97
N LEU A 139 -10.39 19.69 1.33
CA LEU A 139 -9.50 20.85 1.27
C LEU A 139 -8.27 20.70 2.18
N THR A 140 -8.41 20.04 3.33
CA THR A 140 -7.28 19.80 4.23
C THR A 140 -6.30 18.73 3.71
N LEU A 141 -6.75 17.86 2.79
CA LEU A 141 -6.02 16.66 2.33
C LEU A 141 -5.39 16.76 0.94
N LEU A 142 -6.00 17.55 0.05
CA LEU A 142 -5.63 17.59 -1.36
C LEU A 142 -4.29 18.28 -1.60
N ARG A 143 -3.56 17.73 -2.57
CA ARG A 143 -2.42 18.41 -3.19
C ARG A 143 -2.88 19.57 -4.09
N PRO A 144 -1.99 20.50 -4.47
CA PRO A 144 -2.21 21.41 -5.59
C PRO A 144 -2.54 20.64 -6.88
N GLY A 145 -3.62 21.03 -7.56
CA GLY A 145 -4.11 20.34 -8.75
C GLY A 145 -4.85 19.02 -8.49
N GLY A 146 -5.10 18.64 -7.23
CA GLY A 146 -5.88 17.44 -6.90
C GLY A 146 -7.36 17.55 -7.24
N CYS A 147 -8.05 16.41 -7.28
CA CYS A 147 -9.49 16.32 -7.58
C CYS A 147 -10.30 15.83 -6.37
N PHE A 148 -11.52 16.32 -6.24
CA PHE A 148 -12.45 15.94 -5.21
C PHE A 148 -13.76 15.47 -5.83
N ILE A 149 -14.30 14.36 -5.35
CA ILE A 149 -15.65 13.93 -5.67
C ILE A 149 -16.41 13.63 -4.39
N THR A 150 -17.60 14.21 -4.25
CA THR A 150 -18.46 13.95 -3.08
C THR A 150 -19.89 13.71 -3.49
N LYS A 151 -20.51 12.73 -2.84
CA LYS A 151 -21.96 12.56 -2.88
C LYS A 151 -22.65 13.75 -2.24
N LEU A 152 -23.69 14.21 -2.91
CA LEU A 152 -24.71 15.14 -2.44
C LEU A 152 -26.10 14.54 -2.73
N PHE A 153 -27.13 15.17 -2.20
CA PHE A 153 -28.53 14.88 -2.51
C PHE A 153 -29.11 16.11 -3.24
N ASP A 154 -30.26 16.59 -2.78
CA ASP A 154 -30.79 17.88 -3.22
C ASP A 154 -29.86 19.03 -2.79
N ILE A 155 -29.91 20.13 -3.56
CA ILE A 155 -29.13 21.36 -3.33
C ILE A 155 -30.06 22.59 -3.48
N PHE A 156 -31.27 22.49 -2.96
CA PHE A 156 -32.26 23.58 -3.03
C PHE A 156 -32.03 24.63 -1.95
N THR A 157 -31.38 24.26 -0.85
CA THR A 157 -31.13 25.19 0.25
C THR A 157 -29.94 26.09 -0.08
N ASP A 158 -30.06 27.34 0.35
CA ASP A 158 -28.98 28.30 0.21
C ASP A 158 -27.66 27.83 0.83
N PHE A 159 -27.71 27.06 1.93
CA PHE A 159 -26.52 26.47 2.54
C PHE A 159 -25.75 25.60 1.55
N SER A 160 -26.45 24.71 0.83
CA SER A 160 -25.85 23.81 -0.16
C SER A 160 -25.34 24.57 -1.37
N VAL A 161 -26.09 25.58 -1.83
CA VAL A 161 -25.68 26.43 -2.97
C VAL A 161 -24.45 27.27 -2.61
N ASP A 162 -24.43 27.91 -1.44
CA ASP A 162 -23.28 28.67 -0.95
C ASP A 162 -22.05 27.76 -0.80
N LEU A 163 -22.23 26.50 -0.36
CA LEU A 163 -21.14 25.53 -0.25
C LEU A 163 -20.51 25.26 -1.62
N ILE A 164 -21.32 24.96 -2.63
CA ILE A 164 -20.87 24.69 -4.00
C ILE A 164 -20.20 25.93 -4.61
N TRP A 165 -20.77 27.11 -4.36
CA TRP A 165 -20.21 28.38 -4.80
C TRP A 165 -18.84 28.64 -4.18
N LEU A 166 -18.68 28.43 -2.87
CA LEU A 166 -17.37 28.58 -2.21
C LEU A 166 -16.35 27.58 -2.76
N MET A 167 -16.77 26.34 -3.03
CA MET A 167 -15.90 25.33 -3.64
C MET A 167 -15.49 25.72 -5.07
N SER A 168 -16.35 26.34 -5.87
CA SER A 168 -16.03 26.72 -7.26
C SER A 168 -14.88 27.73 -7.36
N HIS A 169 -14.61 28.50 -6.31
CA HIS A 169 -13.54 29.51 -6.29
C HIS A 169 -12.14 28.92 -6.10
N VAL A 170 -12.05 27.70 -5.57
CA VAL A 170 -10.77 27.05 -5.24
C VAL A 170 -10.45 25.85 -6.14
N PHE A 171 -11.23 25.62 -7.20
CA PHE A 171 -10.99 24.58 -8.19
C PHE A 171 -11.06 25.16 -9.61
N LYS A 172 -10.36 24.53 -10.57
CA LYS A 172 -10.36 24.97 -11.98
C LYS A 172 -11.72 24.76 -12.65
N SER A 173 -12.38 23.67 -12.31
CA SER A 173 -13.72 23.34 -12.79
C SER A 173 -14.50 22.61 -11.71
N ILE A 174 -15.81 22.80 -11.74
CA ILE A 174 -16.76 22.00 -10.97
C ILE A 174 -17.84 21.43 -11.90
N SER A 175 -18.43 20.31 -11.51
CA SER A 175 -19.54 19.67 -12.24
C SER A 175 -20.48 18.96 -11.28
N LEU A 176 -21.78 18.98 -11.58
CA LEU A 176 -22.79 18.19 -10.87
C LEU A 176 -23.17 17.01 -11.76
N ILE A 177 -22.98 15.79 -11.25
CA ILE A 177 -23.06 14.56 -12.04
C ILE A 177 -24.00 13.58 -11.34
N LYS A 178 -25.07 13.15 -12.03
CA LYS A 178 -25.85 11.98 -11.63
C LYS A 178 -25.46 10.79 -12.51
N PRO A 179 -24.57 9.88 -12.06
CA PRO A 179 -24.18 8.73 -12.86
C PRO A 179 -25.36 7.78 -13.02
N ILE A 180 -25.44 7.08 -14.16
CA ILE A 180 -26.49 6.09 -14.44
C ILE A 180 -26.48 4.88 -13.48
N SER A 181 -25.36 4.67 -12.77
CA SER A 181 -25.25 3.67 -11.70
C SER A 181 -25.89 4.13 -10.38
N SER A 182 -26.20 5.42 -10.23
CA SER A 182 -27.05 5.94 -9.17
C SER A 182 -28.51 5.73 -9.55
N ARG A 183 -29.36 5.34 -8.60
CA ARG A 183 -30.77 5.05 -8.90
C ARG A 183 -31.44 6.32 -9.46
N PRO A 184 -32.20 6.22 -10.56
CA PRO A 184 -32.69 7.42 -11.24
C PRO A 184 -33.76 8.18 -10.44
N ALA A 185 -34.50 7.51 -9.56
CA ALA A 185 -35.58 8.10 -8.76
C ALA A 185 -35.12 8.78 -7.45
N ASN A 186 -33.85 8.65 -7.05
CA ASN A 186 -33.35 9.27 -5.80
C ASN A 186 -32.67 10.63 -6.07
N SER A 187 -32.43 11.41 -5.00
CA SER A 187 -31.74 12.70 -5.07
C SER A 187 -30.23 12.61 -5.12
N GLU A 188 -29.66 11.40 -5.08
CA GLU A 188 -28.21 11.22 -5.13
C GLU A 188 -27.63 11.75 -6.44
N ARG A 189 -26.61 12.59 -6.29
CA ARG A 189 -25.72 13.10 -7.33
C ARG A 189 -24.35 13.38 -6.72
N TYR A 190 -23.38 13.72 -7.56
CA TYR A 190 -22.01 13.94 -7.14
C TYR A 190 -21.54 15.33 -7.57
N LEU A 191 -20.91 16.05 -6.66
CA LEU A 191 -20.10 17.22 -6.99
C LEU A 191 -18.70 16.74 -7.32
N LEU A 192 -18.25 16.99 -8.55
CA LEU A 192 -16.88 16.81 -9.00
C LEU A 192 -16.19 18.18 -9.01
N CYS A 193 -15.06 18.29 -8.32
CA CYS A 193 -14.20 19.46 -8.34
C CYS A 193 -12.81 19.05 -8.85
N GLU A 194 -12.32 19.70 -9.90
CA GLU A 194 -11.07 19.30 -10.57
C GLU A 194 -10.02 20.40 -10.47
N GLY A 195 -8.80 19.98 -10.15
CA GLY A 195 -7.64 20.85 -10.14
C GLY A 195 -7.69 21.93 -9.05
N LEU A 196 -7.49 21.54 -7.78
CA LEU A 196 -7.39 22.48 -6.67
C LEU A 196 -6.40 23.63 -6.99
N ILE A 197 -6.88 24.86 -6.89
CA ILE A 197 -6.11 26.09 -7.14
C ILE A 197 -5.52 26.56 -5.81
N THR A 198 -4.21 26.45 -5.68
CA THR A 198 -3.47 26.99 -4.53
C THR A 198 -2.07 27.41 -4.96
N SER A 199 -1.53 28.42 -4.30
CA SER A 199 -0.15 28.87 -4.46
C SER A 199 0.86 27.98 -3.73
N ASN A 200 0.39 27.11 -2.84
CA ASN A 200 1.26 26.24 -2.05
C ASN A 200 1.79 25.09 -2.90
N SER A 201 2.98 24.58 -2.58
CA SER A 201 3.54 23.37 -3.19
C SER A 201 3.09 22.06 -2.51
N CYS A 202 2.34 22.16 -1.41
CA CYS A 202 1.97 21.06 -0.51
C CYS A 202 0.50 21.20 -0.08
N MET A 203 -0.03 20.20 0.63
CA MET A 203 -1.41 20.26 1.15
C MET A 203 -1.57 21.38 2.17
N ALA A 204 -2.78 21.94 2.30
CA ALA A 204 -3.05 23.01 3.26
C ALA A 204 -2.98 22.53 4.73
N GLY A 205 -3.30 21.26 4.98
CA GLY A 205 -3.39 20.70 6.33
C GLY A 205 -4.62 21.18 7.09
N CYS A 206 -4.70 20.82 8.36
CA CYS A 206 -5.82 21.19 9.24
C CYS A 206 -5.26 21.85 10.52
N PRO A 207 -5.78 23.03 10.92
CA PRO A 207 -5.35 23.70 12.14
C PRO A 207 -5.60 22.86 13.40
N LYS A 208 -4.82 23.10 14.46
CA LYS A 208 -5.04 22.46 15.75
C LYS A 208 -6.39 22.87 16.35
N PRO A 209 -7.10 21.97 17.05
CA PRO A 209 -8.35 22.31 17.72
C PRO A 209 -8.13 23.42 18.76
N PRO A 210 -9.07 24.36 18.91
CA PRO A 210 -9.06 25.34 20.00
C PRO A 210 -9.04 24.65 21.37
N SER A 211 -8.47 25.32 22.38
CA SER A 211 -8.40 24.78 23.76
C SER A 211 -9.78 24.44 24.34
N SER A 212 -10.84 25.15 23.95
CA SER A 212 -12.23 24.88 24.34
C SER A 212 -12.79 23.55 23.85
N CYS A 213 -12.20 22.96 22.80
CA CYS A 213 -12.63 21.66 22.27
C CYS A 213 -12.05 20.49 23.08
N SER A 214 -11.01 20.74 23.90
CA SER A 214 -10.33 19.72 24.73
C SER A 214 -10.90 19.57 26.16
N SER A 215 -11.76 20.47 26.61
CA SER A 215 -12.18 20.58 28.02
C SER A 215 -13.36 19.70 28.46
N THR A 216 -13.93 18.85 27.59
CA THR A 216 -15.12 18.05 27.96
C THR A 216 -14.80 16.70 28.62
N CYS A 217 -13.52 16.39 28.87
CA CYS A 217 -13.10 15.12 29.44
C CYS A 217 -12.30 15.27 30.74
N ASN A 218 -12.71 16.13 31.67
CA ASN A 218 -12.23 16.11 33.05
C ASN A 218 -13.11 17.02 33.92
N ASN A 219 -14.20 16.49 34.47
CA ASN A 219 -14.75 16.93 35.76
C ASN A 219 -15.88 16.00 36.21
N ASN A 220 -15.56 15.19 37.24
CA ASN A 220 -16.40 14.71 38.35
C ASN A 220 -16.07 13.26 38.73
N ILE A 221 -14.94 13.08 39.42
CA ILE A 221 -14.83 12.03 40.45
C ILE A 221 -15.16 12.71 41.77
N SER A 222 -16.43 12.66 42.16
CA SER A 222 -16.83 12.86 43.55
C SER A 222 -17.50 11.58 44.05
N SER A 223 -16.83 10.95 45.00
CA SER A 223 -17.26 9.81 45.80
C SER A 223 -18.69 9.93 46.34
N LYS A 224 -19.53 8.89 46.17
CA LYS A 224 -20.38 8.32 47.24
C LYS A 224 -21.19 7.07 46.81
N SER A 225 -20.99 5.99 47.60
CA SER A 225 -21.89 4.89 48.03
C SER A 225 -22.81 4.15 47.05
N GLN A 226 -22.57 2.84 46.92
CA GLN A 226 -23.49 1.83 46.36
C GLN A 226 -24.69 1.51 47.29
N PRO A 227 -25.81 1.05 46.71
CA PRO A 227 -26.64 -0.02 47.30
C PRO A 227 -26.79 -1.26 46.36
N PRO A 228 -27.34 -2.38 46.86
CA PRO A 228 -26.91 -3.74 46.46
C PRO A 228 -27.70 -4.36 45.30
N LYS A 229 -27.07 -5.34 44.63
CA LYS A 229 -27.70 -6.26 43.66
C LYS A 229 -28.55 -7.32 44.38
N PRO A 230 -29.69 -7.76 43.81
CA PRO A 230 -30.22 -9.07 44.10
C PRO A 230 -29.55 -10.15 43.24
N SER A 231 -29.36 -11.28 43.90
CA SER A 231 -28.68 -12.49 43.47
C SER A 231 -29.52 -13.37 42.54
N PHE A 232 -28.91 -13.90 41.49
CA PHE A 232 -29.20 -15.26 41.06
C PHE A 232 -27.89 -16.00 40.79
N LYS A 233 -27.64 -17.02 41.62
CA LYS A 233 -26.56 -18.01 41.49
C LYS A 233 -27.14 -19.25 40.79
N LYS A 234 -26.42 -19.74 39.78
CA LYS A 234 -25.92 -21.12 39.59
C LYS A 234 -25.54 -21.29 38.11
N SER A 235 -24.45 -21.91 37.68
CA SER A 235 -23.13 -22.25 38.24
C SER A 235 -22.37 -22.96 37.12
N VAL A 236 -21.15 -22.49 36.80
CA VAL A 236 -19.90 -23.25 36.51
C VAL A 236 -19.90 -24.18 35.28
N SER A 237 -19.00 -24.06 34.28
CA SER A 237 -17.52 -23.97 34.30
C SER A 237 -16.99 -23.21 33.06
N ALA A 238 -16.19 -22.14 33.15
CA ALA A 238 -14.81 -21.97 33.63
C ALA A 238 -13.70 -22.44 32.65
N LYS A 239 -13.28 -21.57 31.73
CA LYS A 239 -11.85 -21.34 31.43
C LYS A 239 -11.58 -19.83 31.36
N ARG A 240 -10.66 -19.39 32.22
CA ARG A 240 -10.22 -18.02 32.48
C ARG A 240 -9.58 -17.39 31.23
N ALA A 241 -10.10 -16.25 30.80
CA ALA A 241 -9.34 -15.22 30.08
C ALA A 241 -9.23 -14.01 31.01
N ASN A 242 -8.08 -13.86 31.65
CA ASN A 242 -7.72 -12.67 32.42
C ASN A 242 -6.34 -12.26 31.94
N ALA A 243 -6.25 -11.12 31.24
CA ALA A 243 -5.09 -10.23 31.30
C ALA A 243 -5.36 -8.93 30.51
N VAL A 244 -5.92 -7.95 31.22
CA VAL A 244 -5.40 -6.57 31.32
C VAL A 244 -4.97 -5.91 30.00
N MET A 245 -5.89 -5.12 29.43
CA MET A 245 -5.54 -3.95 28.64
C MET A 245 -4.83 -2.94 29.55
N ARG A 246 -3.51 -2.81 29.38
CA ARG A 246 -2.74 -1.68 29.89
C ARG A 246 -2.46 -0.73 28.74
N SER A 247 -2.82 0.51 28.98
CA SER A 247 -2.63 1.73 28.19
C SER A 247 -1.29 1.79 27.44
N GLY A 248 -1.38 1.97 26.12
CA GLY A 248 -0.32 2.55 25.29
C GLY A 248 -0.54 4.06 25.20
N GLY A 249 0.45 4.82 25.64
CA GLY A 249 0.37 6.25 25.91
C GLY A 249 0.05 7.13 24.71
N THR A 250 -0.51 8.29 25.04
CA THR A 250 -0.59 9.51 24.23
C THR A 250 0.81 9.90 23.76
N GLY A 251 1.21 9.41 22.60
CA GLY A 251 2.43 9.83 21.93
C GLY A 251 2.13 11.06 21.09
N ASP A 252 2.59 12.23 21.54
CA ASP A 252 2.51 13.48 20.80
C ASP A 252 2.99 13.31 19.35
N PHE A 253 2.21 13.83 18.40
CA PHE A 253 2.53 13.87 16.99
C PHE A 253 3.62 14.92 16.67
N SER A 254 4.80 14.78 17.25
CA SER A 254 5.97 15.60 16.93
C SER A 254 6.83 14.87 15.89
N GLY A 255 6.81 15.34 14.64
CA GLY A 255 7.56 14.71 13.55
C GLY A 255 7.52 15.49 12.24
N SER A 256 6.34 15.82 11.74
CA SER A 256 6.18 16.81 10.66
C SER A 256 5.76 18.15 11.23
N SER A 257 6.53 19.20 10.97
CA SER A 257 6.06 20.57 11.12
C SER A 257 5.27 20.94 9.87
N LEU A 258 4.18 20.21 9.59
CA LEU A 258 3.26 20.59 8.52
C LEU A 258 2.83 22.03 8.79
N GLN A 259 3.25 22.94 7.93
CA GLN A 259 2.86 24.34 8.04
C GLN A 259 1.41 24.43 7.55
N VAL A 260 0.49 24.61 8.49
CA VAL A 260 -0.93 24.76 8.16
C VAL A 260 -1.11 26.09 7.44
N ASP A 261 -1.69 26.02 6.25
CA ASP A 261 -2.01 27.21 5.48
C ASP A 261 -3.22 27.92 6.07
N THR A 262 -3.04 29.20 6.37
CA THR A 262 -4.06 30.08 6.93
C THR A 262 -4.26 31.36 6.11
N VAL A 263 -3.53 31.50 5.00
CA VAL A 263 -3.43 32.77 4.26
C VAL A 263 -3.93 32.63 2.82
N SER A 264 -3.72 31.49 2.16
CA SER A 264 -4.27 31.31 0.81
C SER A 264 -5.80 31.26 0.83
N ALA A 265 -6.43 31.39 -0.34
CA ALA A 265 -7.88 31.21 -0.48
C ALA A 265 -8.35 29.86 0.10
N VAL A 266 -7.56 28.79 -0.08
CA VAL A 266 -7.85 27.48 0.51
C VAL A 266 -7.75 27.52 2.03
N GLY A 267 -6.68 28.11 2.58
CA GLY A 267 -6.50 28.24 4.03
C GLY A 267 -7.60 29.08 4.71
N LEU A 268 -8.01 30.18 4.09
CA LEU A 268 -9.12 31.02 4.54
C LEU A 268 -10.45 30.27 4.50
N LEU A 269 -10.70 29.49 3.43
CA LEU A 269 -11.91 28.69 3.29
C LEU A 269 -11.96 27.55 4.30
N ILE A 270 -10.84 26.88 4.55
CA ILE A 270 -10.72 25.86 5.61
C ILE A 270 -11.09 26.47 6.96
N LYS A 271 -10.53 27.64 7.31
CA LYS A 271 -10.84 28.34 8.55
C LYS A 271 -12.33 28.67 8.67
N HIS A 272 -12.94 29.19 7.60
CA HIS A 272 -14.37 29.49 7.56
C HIS A 272 -15.23 28.24 7.79
N PHE A 273 -14.97 27.15 7.07
CA PHE A 273 -15.70 25.89 7.23
C PHE A 273 -15.54 25.28 8.61
N LEU A 274 -14.37 25.42 9.22
CA LEU A 274 -14.10 24.99 10.59
C LEU A 274 -14.92 25.79 11.61
N GLU A 275 -15.01 27.11 11.46
CA GLU A 275 -15.85 27.97 12.33
C GLU A 275 -17.34 27.62 12.22
N VAL A 276 -17.82 27.34 11.00
CA VAL A 276 -19.18 26.87 10.75
C VAL A 276 -19.42 25.49 11.36
N ASN A 277 -18.49 24.54 11.18
CA ASN A 277 -18.59 23.20 11.75
C ASN A 277 -18.75 23.24 13.28
N GLU A 278 -17.93 24.05 13.95
CA GLU A 278 -18.04 24.30 15.40
C GLU A 278 -19.37 24.97 15.77
N GLY A 279 -19.84 25.91 14.94
CA GLY A 279 -21.13 26.56 15.09
C GLY A 279 -22.31 25.58 15.02
N LEU A 280 -22.27 24.60 14.11
CA LEU A 280 -23.26 23.53 13.98
C LEU A 280 -23.19 22.58 15.18
N HIS A 281 -21.99 22.19 15.61
CA HIS A 281 -21.77 21.36 16.79
C HIS A 281 -22.37 21.97 18.06
N ARG A 282 -22.07 23.24 18.35
CA ARG A 282 -22.61 23.92 19.54
C ARG A 282 -24.13 23.90 19.56
N ARG A 283 -24.77 24.15 18.41
CA ARG A 283 -26.24 24.16 18.29
C ARG A 283 -26.85 22.79 18.48
N LYS A 284 -26.23 21.74 17.93
CA LYS A 284 -26.66 20.35 18.13
C LYS A 284 -26.61 19.97 19.61
N MET A 285 -25.52 20.31 20.30
CA MET A 285 -25.37 20.06 21.74
C MET A 285 -26.41 20.78 22.59
N VAL A 286 -26.82 22.00 22.22
CA VAL A 286 -27.89 22.72 22.92
C VAL A 286 -29.23 22.01 22.73
N LYS A 287 -29.59 21.61 21.49
CA LYS A 287 -30.81 20.85 21.22
C LYS A 287 -30.88 19.53 21.99
N GLU A 288 -29.76 18.81 22.10
CA GLU A 288 -29.69 17.55 22.86
C GLU A 288 -29.84 17.75 24.38
N LYS A 289 -29.42 18.91 24.92
CA LYS A 289 -29.52 19.22 26.36
C LYS A 289 -30.86 19.82 26.78
N GLU A 290 -31.43 20.70 25.95
CA GLU A 290 -32.63 21.48 26.29
C GLU A 290 -33.93 20.86 25.73
N GLY A 291 -33.82 19.78 24.94
CA GLY A 291 -34.95 19.08 24.33
C GLY A 291 -35.47 19.74 23.04
N GLU A 292 -36.41 19.07 22.35
CA GLU A 292 -36.96 19.53 21.06
C GLU A 292 -37.69 20.88 21.12
N THR A 293 -38.03 21.38 22.32
CA THR A 293 -38.72 22.66 22.55
C THR A 293 -37.80 23.88 22.56
N ALA A 294 -36.47 23.70 22.54
CA ALA A 294 -35.52 24.81 22.50
C ALA A 294 -35.47 25.46 21.11
N SER A 295 -35.72 26.77 21.02
CA SER A 295 -35.64 27.54 19.76
C SER A 295 -34.18 27.83 19.35
N VAL A 296 -33.42 26.78 19.06
CA VAL A 296 -32.02 26.90 18.64
C VAL A 296 -31.98 27.32 17.17
N LEU A 297 -31.61 28.58 16.92
CA LEU A 297 -31.36 29.13 15.58
C LEU A 297 -30.27 28.32 14.87
N ASP A 298 -30.54 27.91 13.64
CA ASP A 298 -29.64 27.12 12.81
C ASP A 298 -28.81 27.99 11.85
N ILE A 299 -27.74 27.44 11.27
CA ILE A 299 -26.97 28.10 10.21
C ILE A 299 -27.58 27.76 8.86
N LEU A 300 -28.14 28.77 8.19
CA LEU A 300 -28.86 28.63 6.91
C LEU A 300 -28.04 29.06 5.68
N ARG A 301 -27.00 29.87 5.89
CA ARG A 301 -26.12 30.40 4.83
C ARG A 301 -24.66 30.19 5.21
N LEU A 302 -23.82 29.91 4.22
CA LEU A 302 -22.35 29.93 4.37
C LEU A 302 -21.73 31.19 3.79
N ALA A 303 -22.41 31.81 2.83
CA ALA A 303 -21.98 33.01 2.13
C ALA A 303 -23.22 33.80 1.69
N ARG A 304 -22.99 34.90 0.98
CA ARG A 304 -24.05 35.63 0.27
C ARG A 304 -23.58 35.85 -1.16
N TYR A 305 -23.62 34.80 -1.96
CA TYR A 305 -23.10 34.85 -3.33
C TYR A 305 -23.85 35.86 -4.21
N GLU A 306 -25.09 36.17 -3.86
CA GLU A 306 -25.99 37.10 -4.56
C GLU A 306 -25.65 38.58 -4.32
N GLU A 307 -24.99 38.90 -3.19
CA GLU A 307 -24.69 40.29 -2.79
C GLU A 307 -23.30 40.78 -3.23
N GLN A 308 -22.45 39.89 -3.76
CA GLN A 308 -21.14 40.28 -4.31
C GLN A 308 -21.33 40.83 -5.73
N ASN A 309 -20.72 42.01 -6.02
CA ASN A 309 -20.81 42.73 -7.29
C ASN A 309 -20.76 41.80 -8.52
N GLY A 310 -21.93 41.51 -9.08
CA GLY A 310 -22.11 40.55 -10.17
C GLY A 310 -22.06 39.11 -9.66
N ALA A 311 -23.14 38.62 -9.04
CA ALA A 311 -23.44 37.19 -9.11
C ALA A 311 -23.29 36.81 -10.59
N SER A 312 -22.37 35.91 -10.91
CA SER A 312 -22.25 35.50 -12.32
C SER A 312 -23.59 34.85 -12.65
N GLU A 313 -24.38 35.50 -13.52
CA GLU A 313 -25.67 34.98 -13.98
C GLU A 313 -25.49 33.52 -14.45
N GLU A 314 -24.30 33.18 -14.92
CA GLU A 314 -23.85 31.83 -15.27
C GLU A 314 -23.89 30.84 -14.10
N PHE A 315 -23.42 31.18 -12.89
CA PHE A 315 -23.47 30.26 -11.74
C PHE A 315 -24.90 30.02 -11.27
N SER A 316 -25.71 31.08 -11.20
CA SER A 316 -27.12 30.94 -10.82
C SER A 316 -27.88 30.10 -11.85
N ALA A 317 -27.66 30.36 -13.15
CA ALA A 317 -28.24 29.56 -14.23
C ALA A 317 -27.78 28.11 -14.17
N PHE A 318 -26.49 27.86 -13.87
CA PHE A 318 -25.94 26.52 -13.69
C PHE A 318 -26.64 25.73 -12.58
N ILE A 319 -26.81 26.33 -11.39
CA ILE A 319 -27.48 25.67 -10.27
C ILE A 319 -28.96 25.41 -10.58
N THR A 320 -29.68 26.39 -11.11
CA THR A 320 -31.08 26.24 -11.50
C THR A 320 -31.25 25.13 -12.53
N HIS A 321 -30.44 25.14 -13.59
CA HIS A 321 -30.49 24.11 -14.63
C HIS A 321 -30.22 22.70 -14.07
N ALA A 322 -29.18 22.54 -13.25
CA ALA A 322 -28.84 21.25 -12.65
C ALA A 322 -29.93 20.72 -11.71
N ASN A 323 -30.67 21.62 -11.04
CA ASN A 323 -31.79 21.27 -10.18
C ASN A 323 -33.04 20.91 -10.99
N ASP A 324 -33.38 21.68 -12.02
CA ASP A 324 -34.52 21.42 -12.89
C ASP A 324 -34.36 20.11 -13.67
N GLU A 325 -33.15 19.82 -14.18
CA GLU A 325 -32.86 18.56 -14.88
C GLU A 325 -33.03 17.35 -13.94
N LEU A 326 -32.48 17.44 -12.71
CA LEU A 326 -32.63 16.39 -11.72
C LEU A 326 -34.11 16.17 -11.37
N ALA A 327 -34.84 17.24 -11.09
CA ALA A 327 -36.25 17.18 -10.71
C ALA A 327 -37.11 16.58 -11.83
N ALA A 328 -36.90 16.99 -13.09
CA ALA A 328 -37.61 16.45 -14.24
C ALA A 328 -37.37 14.93 -14.39
N HIS A 329 -36.11 14.48 -14.31
CA HIS A 329 -35.77 13.07 -14.38
C HIS A 329 -36.34 12.27 -13.19
N GLN A 330 -36.26 12.80 -11.97
CA GLN A 330 -36.82 12.14 -10.79
C GLN A 330 -38.33 11.98 -10.88
N CYS A 331 -39.06 13.03 -11.27
CA CYS A 331 -40.51 12.97 -11.45
C CYS A 331 -40.92 11.89 -12.45
N LEU A 332 -40.19 11.77 -13.57
CA LEU A 332 -40.43 10.72 -14.56
C LEU A 332 -40.24 9.32 -13.96
N TYR A 333 -39.13 9.07 -13.24
CA TYR A 333 -38.84 7.75 -12.70
C TYR A 333 -39.68 7.38 -11.48
N LEU A 334 -40.06 8.35 -10.64
CA LEU A 334 -41.04 8.14 -9.57
C LEU A 334 -42.42 7.78 -10.15
N SER A 335 -42.84 8.46 -11.22
CA SER A 335 -44.09 8.11 -11.93
C SER A 335 -44.02 6.71 -12.54
N LYS A 336 -42.88 6.34 -13.14
CA LYS A 336 -42.63 4.98 -13.63
C LYS A 336 -42.75 3.95 -12.49
N MET A 337 -42.17 4.22 -11.32
CA MET A 337 -42.24 3.31 -10.17
C MET A 337 -43.67 3.11 -9.66
N ILE A 338 -44.52 4.15 -9.66
CA ILE A 338 -45.94 4.03 -9.30
C ILE A 338 -46.65 3.07 -10.28
N ILE A 339 -46.45 3.26 -11.59
CA ILE A 339 -47.05 2.41 -12.62
C ILE A 339 -46.60 0.94 -12.47
N PHE A 340 -45.31 0.71 -12.20
CA PHE A 340 -44.75 -0.63 -12.03
C PHE A 340 -45.17 -1.29 -10.71
N ALA A 341 -45.46 -0.49 -9.67
CA ALA A 341 -46.00 -1.01 -8.42
C ALA A 341 -47.46 -1.46 -8.56
N ASP A 342 -48.24 -0.77 -9.40
CA ASP A 342 -49.64 -1.10 -9.67
C ASP A 342 -49.80 -2.28 -10.66
N ASP A 343 -48.83 -2.50 -11.55
CA ASP A 343 -48.84 -3.57 -12.55
C ASP A 343 -47.53 -4.37 -12.56
N GLY A 344 -47.56 -5.53 -11.88
CA GLY A 344 -46.41 -6.46 -11.81
C GLY A 344 -46.06 -7.16 -13.12
N ALA A 345 -46.83 -6.98 -14.20
CA ALA A 345 -46.47 -7.46 -15.53
C ALA A 345 -45.53 -6.49 -16.29
N LYS A 346 -45.32 -5.27 -15.78
CA LYS A 346 -44.40 -4.30 -16.39
C LYS A 346 -42.95 -4.67 -16.11
N GLU A 347 -42.14 -4.70 -17.16
CA GLU A 347 -40.70 -4.91 -17.09
C GLU A 347 -39.93 -3.85 -17.90
N ASP A 348 -38.60 -3.83 -17.69
CA ASP A 348 -37.67 -2.97 -18.43
C ASP A 348 -36.79 -3.85 -19.32
N ASP A 349 -37.27 -4.08 -20.55
CA ASP A 349 -36.73 -5.04 -21.50
C ASP A 349 -35.28 -4.70 -21.94
N SER A 350 -34.87 -3.44 -21.76
CA SER A 350 -33.55 -2.94 -22.17
C SER A 350 -32.48 -3.11 -21.11
N ARG A 351 -32.80 -3.65 -19.92
CA ARG A 351 -31.86 -3.71 -18.78
C ARG A 351 -30.57 -4.48 -19.10
N ASP A 352 -30.69 -5.63 -19.76
CA ASP A 352 -29.54 -6.48 -20.06
C ASP A 352 -28.67 -5.87 -21.17
N ASP A 353 -29.30 -5.28 -22.19
CA ASP A 353 -28.61 -4.54 -23.25
C ASP A 353 -27.88 -3.31 -22.70
N LEU A 354 -28.53 -2.55 -21.82
CA LEU A 354 -27.93 -1.38 -21.17
C LEU A 354 -26.74 -1.81 -20.29
N LYS A 355 -26.88 -2.89 -19.52
CA LYS A 355 -25.80 -3.46 -18.72
C LYS A 355 -24.61 -3.84 -19.59
N VAL A 356 -24.83 -4.52 -20.72
CA VAL A 356 -23.78 -4.88 -21.68
C VAL A 356 -23.14 -3.64 -22.30
N ALA A 357 -23.94 -2.64 -22.69
CA ALA A 357 -23.44 -1.39 -23.25
C ALA A 357 -22.60 -0.59 -22.25
N CYS A 358 -23.06 -0.50 -21.00
CA CYS A 358 -22.32 0.14 -19.91
C CYS A 358 -21.00 -0.58 -19.64
N TRP A 359 -21.03 -1.91 -19.57
CA TRP A 359 -19.82 -2.70 -19.44
C TRP A 359 -18.86 -2.49 -20.62
N LYS A 360 -19.33 -2.52 -21.87
CA LYS A 360 -18.48 -2.23 -23.04
C LYS A 360 -17.93 -0.79 -23.04
N LYS A 361 -18.67 0.17 -22.48
CA LYS A 361 -18.23 1.57 -22.40
C LYS A 361 -17.24 1.80 -21.27
N TRP A 362 -17.37 1.09 -20.16
CA TRP A 362 -16.55 1.26 -18.95
C TRP A 362 -15.41 0.23 -18.82
N GLN A 363 -15.48 -0.87 -19.57
CA GLN A 363 -14.45 -1.88 -19.76
C GLN A 363 -13.88 -1.78 -21.18
N ASP A 364 -12.56 -1.76 -21.26
CA ASP A 364 -11.85 -2.44 -22.33
C ASP A 364 -11.33 -3.76 -21.75
N SER A 365 -11.67 -4.84 -22.43
CA SER A 365 -11.56 -6.27 -22.08
C SER A 365 -10.46 -6.72 -21.08
N GLY A 366 -10.86 -7.57 -20.13
CA GLY A 366 -9.93 -8.43 -19.38
C GLY A 366 -10.60 -9.29 -18.31
N LYS A 367 -11.11 -10.48 -18.69
CA LYS A 367 -11.35 -11.55 -17.71
C LYS A 367 -10.00 -12.16 -17.34
N GLY A 368 -9.37 -11.68 -16.27
CA GLY A 368 -8.23 -12.34 -15.66
C GLY A 368 -8.70 -13.43 -14.68
N ILE A 369 -8.37 -14.68 -14.97
CA ILE A 369 -8.52 -15.79 -14.02
C ILE A 369 -7.34 -15.72 -13.05
N VAL A 370 -7.61 -15.56 -11.76
CA VAL A 370 -6.59 -15.70 -10.71
C VAL A 370 -6.29 -17.18 -10.55
N HIS A 371 -5.10 -17.60 -10.98
CA HIS A 371 -4.62 -18.95 -10.74
C HIS A 371 -4.24 -19.12 -9.26
N ASN A 372 -5.10 -19.77 -8.47
CA ASN A 372 -4.86 -20.07 -7.06
C ASN A 372 -3.96 -21.30 -6.80
N ASN A 373 -3.29 -21.83 -7.83
CA ASN A 373 -2.45 -23.02 -7.67
C ASN A 373 -0.97 -22.66 -7.79
N LEU A 374 -0.22 -22.86 -6.71
CA LEU A 374 1.23 -22.80 -6.72
C LEU A 374 1.81 -23.97 -7.54
N PRO A 375 2.74 -23.72 -8.48
CA PRO A 375 3.55 -24.77 -9.10
C PRO A 375 4.32 -25.61 -8.06
N ALA A 376 4.25 -26.94 -8.17
CA ALA A 376 4.90 -27.87 -7.23
C ALA A 376 6.44 -27.83 -7.27
N ASN A 377 7.03 -27.20 -8.29
CA ASN A 377 8.47 -27.05 -8.49
C ASN A 377 9.05 -25.79 -7.80
N LEU A 378 8.24 -25.02 -7.09
CA LEU A 378 8.69 -23.84 -6.34
C LEU A 378 9.30 -24.26 -5.01
N CYS A 379 10.62 -24.45 -5.00
CA CYS A 379 11.38 -24.71 -3.78
C CYS A 379 12.61 -23.80 -3.73
N ARG A 380 12.95 -23.34 -2.52
CA ARG A 380 14.19 -22.63 -2.23
C ARG A 380 15.18 -23.57 -1.52
N PRO A 381 16.50 -23.33 -1.62
CA PRO A 381 17.48 -24.16 -0.92
C PRO A 381 17.22 -24.14 0.59
N THR A 382 17.11 -25.32 1.19
CA THR A 382 16.94 -25.48 2.64
C THR A 382 18.24 -25.24 3.39
N ASN A 383 19.37 -25.57 2.77
CA ASN A 383 20.71 -25.34 3.28
C ASN A 383 21.47 -24.42 2.31
N ILE A 384 21.75 -23.20 2.76
CA ILE A 384 22.56 -22.24 2.02
C ILE A 384 24.03 -22.54 2.30
N ASN A 385 24.83 -22.74 1.24
CA ASN A 385 26.27 -23.00 1.39
C ASN A 385 26.98 -21.80 2.00
N VAL A 386 27.86 -22.05 2.96
CA VAL A 386 28.75 -21.02 3.54
C VAL A 386 29.89 -20.76 2.58
N LEU A 387 30.14 -19.49 2.24
CA LEU A 387 31.32 -19.11 1.47
C LEU A 387 32.54 -19.14 2.39
N THR A 388 33.63 -19.75 1.93
CA THR A 388 34.88 -19.89 2.68
C THR A 388 36.00 -19.03 2.09
N LYS A 389 37.08 -18.81 2.84
CA LYS A 389 38.26 -18.10 2.32
C LYS A 389 38.87 -18.78 1.09
N GLY A 390 38.83 -20.11 1.01
CA GLY A 390 39.33 -20.86 -0.15
C GLY A 390 38.48 -20.70 -1.42
N ASP A 391 37.19 -20.35 -1.27
CA ASP A 391 36.33 -20.07 -2.42
C ASP A 391 36.76 -18.78 -3.15
N LEU A 392 37.35 -17.82 -2.42
CA LEU A 392 37.83 -16.56 -2.97
C LEU A 392 38.96 -16.74 -3.98
N SER A 393 39.80 -17.78 -3.81
CA SER A 393 40.88 -18.12 -4.73
C SER A 393 40.44 -18.94 -5.95
N ARG A 394 39.15 -19.29 -6.07
CA ARG A 394 38.67 -20.10 -7.19
C ARG A 394 38.53 -19.24 -8.46
N PRO A 395 38.87 -19.77 -9.66
CA PRO A 395 38.75 -19.03 -10.92
C PRO A 395 37.34 -18.56 -11.30
N LEU A 396 36.33 -19.06 -10.59
CA LEU A 396 34.90 -18.78 -10.82
C LEU A 396 34.34 -17.71 -9.88
N PHE A 397 35.15 -17.21 -8.94
CA PHE A 397 34.77 -16.09 -8.10
C PHE A 397 34.96 -14.79 -8.88
N SER A 398 33.87 -14.09 -9.17
CA SER A 398 33.89 -12.75 -9.75
C SER A 398 33.03 -11.82 -8.91
N PRO A 399 33.60 -10.79 -8.25
CA PRO A 399 32.83 -9.90 -7.40
C PRO A 399 31.80 -9.09 -8.19
N HIS A 400 32.05 -8.83 -9.48
CA HIS A 400 31.11 -8.14 -10.38
C HIS A 400 29.90 -9.00 -10.75
N ALA A 401 29.96 -10.33 -10.54
CA ALA A 401 28.88 -11.26 -10.81
C ALA A 401 28.00 -11.55 -9.58
N LEU A 402 28.28 -10.89 -8.45
CA LEU A 402 27.62 -11.15 -7.17
C LEU A 402 26.88 -9.92 -6.66
N TYR A 403 25.62 -10.12 -6.29
CA TYR A 403 24.87 -9.15 -5.50
C TYR A 403 25.01 -9.48 -4.01
N ALA A 404 25.25 -8.45 -3.22
CA ALA A 404 25.28 -8.46 -1.77
C ALA A 404 23.88 -8.08 -1.23
N VAL A 405 23.24 -9.02 -0.54
CA VAL A 405 21.94 -8.84 0.12
C VAL A 405 22.16 -8.82 1.63
N VAL A 406 22.01 -7.65 2.23
CA VAL A 406 22.32 -7.43 3.66
C VAL A 406 21.19 -7.95 4.54
N LEU A 407 21.51 -8.91 5.40
CA LEU A 407 20.55 -9.53 6.31
C LEU A 407 20.47 -8.83 7.66
N GLY A 408 19.27 -8.80 8.23
CA GLY A 408 19.00 -8.30 9.57
C GLY A 408 19.20 -9.32 10.69
N GLU A 409 18.97 -8.85 11.91
CA GLU A 409 19.05 -9.68 13.12
C GLU A 409 17.86 -10.65 13.23
N LEU A 410 18.18 -11.95 13.26
CA LEU A 410 17.22 -13.03 13.45
C LEU A 410 16.48 -12.87 14.77
N PHE A 411 15.17 -13.13 14.75
CA PHE A 411 14.39 -13.27 15.96
C PHE A 411 14.73 -14.58 16.69
N GLN A 412 15.36 -14.50 17.87
CA GLN A 412 15.88 -15.67 18.60
C GLN A 412 14.99 -16.19 19.76
N ASN A 413 13.92 -15.47 20.14
CA ASN A 413 13.21 -15.69 21.41
C ASN A 413 12.03 -16.68 21.36
N SER A 414 11.92 -17.54 20.35
CA SER A 414 10.93 -18.63 20.41
C SER A 414 11.50 -19.92 19.82
N ASN A 415 11.30 -21.03 20.53
CA ASN A 415 11.67 -22.37 20.08
C ASN A 415 10.89 -22.83 18.83
N ASN A 416 9.83 -22.10 18.45
CA ASN A 416 8.89 -22.48 17.38
C ASN A 416 9.13 -21.73 16.07
N LEU A 417 10.09 -20.81 16.00
CA LEU A 417 10.38 -20.05 14.77
C LEU A 417 11.60 -20.61 14.04
N PRO A 418 11.55 -20.68 12.70
CA PRO A 418 12.69 -21.12 11.90
C PRO A 418 13.84 -20.12 12.03
N LYS A 419 15.01 -20.62 12.41
CA LYS A 419 16.28 -19.84 12.51
C LYS A 419 16.94 -19.62 11.15
N GLN A 420 16.16 -19.73 10.08
CA GLN A 420 16.62 -19.69 8.70
C GLN A 420 15.55 -19.04 7.81
N PRO A 421 15.92 -18.54 6.63
CA PRO A 421 14.97 -18.10 5.63
C PRO A 421 13.92 -19.18 5.30
N VAL A 422 12.67 -18.77 5.14
CA VAL A 422 11.55 -19.66 4.83
C VAL A 422 10.72 -19.16 3.66
N MET A 423 10.01 -20.06 3.00
CA MET A 423 8.97 -19.66 2.06
C MET A 423 7.74 -19.24 2.84
N VAL A 424 7.10 -18.15 2.43
CA VAL A 424 5.86 -17.62 3.01
C VAL A 424 4.85 -17.44 1.88
N ILE A 425 3.67 -18.03 2.03
CA ILE A 425 2.52 -17.81 1.15
C ILE A 425 1.45 -17.01 1.87
N SER A 426 0.88 -16.02 1.18
CA SER A 426 -0.35 -15.33 1.58
C SER A 426 -1.53 -15.87 0.78
N LEU A 427 -2.45 -16.55 1.46
CA LEU A 427 -3.65 -17.16 0.85
C LEU A 427 -4.83 -16.19 0.72
N GLY A 428 -4.66 -14.95 1.21
CA GLY A 428 -5.61 -13.87 0.98
C GLY A 428 -6.85 -13.84 1.86
N GLY A 429 -7.54 -12.70 1.75
CA GLY A 429 -8.70 -12.25 2.52
C GLY A 429 -8.28 -11.18 3.54
N GLY A 430 -8.97 -10.05 3.55
CA GLY A 430 -8.57 -8.86 4.30
C GLY A 430 -8.46 -9.00 5.82
N SER A 431 -8.05 -7.88 6.42
CA SER A 431 -7.41 -7.65 7.74
C SER A 431 -7.94 -8.39 9.00
N ALA A 432 -9.03 -9.16 8.94
CA ALA A 432 -9.74 -9.64 10.12
C ALA A 432 -9.48 -11.12 10.52
N ASP A 433 -8.88 -11.97 9.68
CA ASP A 433 -8.82 -13.41 9.95
C ASP A 433 -7.40 -13.99 10.14
N LYS A 434 -7.21 -14.71 11.26
CA LYS A 434 -5.91 -15.02 11.90
C LYS A 434 -5.10 -16.17 11.26
N GLY A 435 -5.49 -16.69 10.08
CA GLY A 435 -4.96 -17.97 9.54
C GLY A 435 -4.45 -17.96 8.08
N ARG A 436 -4.05 -16.81 7.53
CA ARG A 436 -3.87 -16.65 6.06
C ARG A 436 -2.43 -16.66 5.56
N LEU A 437 -1.45 -16.55 6.44
CA LEU A 437 -0.06 -16.75 6.11
C LEU A 437 0.33 -18.17 6.49
N LYS A 438 1.01 -18.86 5.57
CA LYS A 438 1.65 -20.14 5.86
C LYS A 438 3.12 -20.05 5.52
N TYR A 439 3.93 -20.82 6.22
CA TYR A 439 5.34 -20.95 5.88
C TYR A 439 5.78 -22.39 5.71
N SER A 440 6.86 -22.55 4.95
CA SER A 440 7.52 -23.81 4.75
C SER A 440 9.03 -23.64 4.74
N CYS A 441 9.73 -24.53 5.43
CA CYS A 441 11.19 -24.62 5.41
C CYS A 441 11.70 -25.42 4.21
N ASP A 442 10.88 -26.31 3.66
CA ASP A 442 11.26 -27.31 2.64
C ASP A 442 10.43 -27.21 1.34
N GLY A 443 9.46 -26.29 1.29
CA GLY A 443 8.49 -26.13 0.21
C GLY A 443 7.40 -27.20 0.18
N LYS A 444 7.45 -28.20 1.08
CA LYS A 444 6.55 -29.37 1.07
C LYS A 444 5.58 -29.34 2.22
N THR A 445 6.07 -29.12 3.44
CA THR A 445 5.23 -29.03 4.63
C THR A 445 4.95 -27.57 4.96
N TRP A 446 3.67 -27.21 4.93
CA TRP A 446 3.21 -25.85 5.19
C TRP A 446 2.58 -25.76 6.58
N ASN A 447 3.15 -24.91 7.42
CA ASN A 447 2.69 -24.64 8.77
C ASN A 447 1.99 -23.28 8.82
N ASP A 448 1.02 -23.14 9.70
CA ASP A 448 0.39 -21.85 9.96
C ASP A 448 1.43 -20.88 10.51
N PHE A 449 1.42 -19.66 9.99
CA PHE A 449 2.33 -18.59 10.40
C PHE A 449 1.86 -17.97 11.72
N LEU A 450 1.88 -18.76 12.78
CA LEU A 450 1.42 -18.41 14.13
C LEU A 450 2.50 -17.60 14.87
N TRP A 451 2.81 -16.40 14.38
CA TRP A 451 3.56 -15.45 15.20
C TRP A 451 2.68 -15.00 16.37
N VAL A 452 3.31 -14.80 17.53
CA VAL A 452 2.71 -14.38 18.82
C VAL A 452 1.54 -13.40 18.63
N GLU A 453 0.29 -13.90 18.64
CA GLU A 453 -1.06 -13.25 18.71
C GLU A 453 -1.30 -11.78 18.25
N LYS A 454 -0.33 -11.09 17.65
CA LYS A 454 -0.27 -9.61 17.52
C LYS A 454 0.46 -9.13 16.26
N ILE A 455 0.87 -10.02 15.36
CA ILE A 455 1.68 -9.66 14.19
C ILE A 455 0.96 -10.08 12.90
N HIS A 456 0.47 -9.10 12.15
CA HIS A 456 -0.20 -9.28 10.85
C HIS A 456 0.52 -8.45 9.77
N PRO A 457 1.60 -8.96 9.14
CA PRO A 457 2.28 -8.21 8.09
C PRO A 457 1.38 -8.03 6.87
N ARG A 458 1.43 -6.86 6.25
CA ARG A 458 0.65 -6.48 5.05
C ARG A 458 1.18 -7.15 3.77
N LEU A 459 1.13 -8.48 3.70
CA LEU A 459 1.52 -9.24 2.51
C LEU A 459 0.26 -9.60 1.68
N PRO A 460 0.10 -9.05 0.46
CA PRO A 460 -1.08 -9.27 -0.37
C PRO A 460 -1.38 -10.73 -0.67
N ALA A 461 -2.67 -11.05 -0.77
CA ALA A 461 -3.18 -12.33 -1.26
C ALA A 461 -2.48 -12.78 -2.55
N GLY A 462 -2.21 -14.07 -2.70
CA GLY A 462 -1.57 -14.62 -3.91
C GLY A 462 -0.07 -14.27 -4.02
N SER A 463 0.56 -13.88 -2.91
CA SER A 463 2.00 -13.67 -2.84
C SER A 463 2.72 -14.93 -2.33
N LEU A 464 3.82 -15.30 -2.99
CA LEU A 464 4.75 -16.33 -2.54
C LEU A 464 6.15 -15.73 -2.50
N VAL A 465 6.68 -15.60 -1.29
CA VAL A 465 7.95 -14.91 -1.02
C VAL A 465 8.90 -15.81 -0.25
N TRP A 466 10.21 -15.60 -0.45
CA TRP A 466 11.24 -16.15 0.41
C TRP A 466 11.66 -15.06 1.39
N ALA A 467 11.56 -15.33 2.69
CA ALA A 467 11.64 -14.28 3.70
C ALA A 467 12.34 -14.71 4.99
N LEU A 468 12.82 -13.72 5.73
CA LEU A 468 13.49 -13.86 7.01
C LEU A 468 12.76 -13.04 8.07
N THR A 469 12.55 -13.65 9.23
CA THR A 469 11.99 -12.94 10.39
C THR A 469 13.09 -12.19 11.10
N ILE A 470 12.92 -10.88 11.26
CA ILE A 470 13.95 -10.06 11.89
C ILE A 470 13.42 -9.07 12.92
N ASN A 471 14.34 -8.51 13.70
CA ASN A 471 14.12 -7.34 14.54
C ASN A 471 14.50 -6.05 13.80
N ILE A 472 13.64 -5.04 13.94
CA ILE A 472 13.91 -3.65 13.56
C ILE A 472 13.78 -2.75 14.80
N TYR A 473 14.40 -1.57 14.75
CA TYR A 473 14.55 -0.69 15.90
C TYR A 473 14.11 0.73 15.56
N SER A 474 13.29 1.34 16.41
CA SER A 474 12.95 2.74 16.30
C SER A 474 14.15 3.63 16.64
N SER A 475 14.03 4.95 16.41
CA SER A 475 15.06 5.94 16.78
C SER A 475 15.47 5.88 18.26
N ASN A 476 14.56 5.48 19.15
CA ASN A 476 14.81 5.31 20.59
C ASN A 476 15.32 3.90 20.95
N GLY A 477 15.70 3.10 19.96
CA GLY A 477 16.17 1.72 20.13
C GLY A 477 15.05 0.72 20.46
N ARG A 478 13.77 1.10 20.44
CA ARG A 478 12.68 0.16 20.76
C ARG A 478 12.52 -0.85 19.63
N ARG A 479 12.54 -2.14 20.02
CA ARG A 479 12.38 -3.26 19.12
C ARG A 479 10.95 -3.41 18.59
N LYS A 480 10.84 -3.70 17.30
CA LYS A 480 9.64 -4.13 16.59
C LYS A 480 10.00 -5.29 15.65
N HIS A 481 9.04 -6.16 15.37
CA HIS A 481 9.25 -7.29 14.45
C HIS A 481 8.91 -6.91 13.01
N ALA A 482 9.65 -7.49 12.07
CA ALA A 482 9.44 -7.31 10.64
C ALA A 482 9.72 -8.61 9.88
N LEU A 483 9.13 -8.71 8.70
CA LEU A 483 9.41 -9.77 7.73
C LEU A 483 10.26 -9.17 6.59
N MET A 484 11.52 -9.59 6.51
CA MET A 484 12.45 -9.17 5.47
C MET A 484 12.29 -10.08 4.25
N LEU A 485 11.85 -9.53 3.12
CA LEU A 485 11.60 -10.27 1.89
C LEU A 485 12.90 -10.39 1.08
N LEU A 486 13.41 -11.60 0.91
CA LEU A 486 14.69 -11.90 0.27
C LEU A 486 14.58 -12.22 -1.22
N ASP A 487 13.40 -12.68 -1.66
CA ASP A 487 13.05 -12.94 -3.06
C ASP A 487 11.52 -13.16 -3.18
N ALA A 488 10.95 -13.10 -4.38
CA ALA A 488 9.52 -13.34 -4.62
C ALA A 488 9.28 -14.13 -5.92
N ALA A 489 8.46 -15.18 -5.84
CA ALA A 489 7.98 -15.91 -7.02
C ALA A 489 6.69 -15.28 -7.55
N PHE A 490 5.79 -14.93 -6.64
CA PHE A 490 4.55 -14.25 -6.94
C PHE A 490 4.35 -13.07 -6.00
N ILE A 491 3.84 -11.95 -6.54
CA ILE A 491 3.33 -10.83 -5.74
C ILE A 491 1.94 -10.53 -6.28
N TYR A 492 0.92 -10.69 -5.43
CA TYR A 492 -0.47 -10.44 -5.83
C TYR A 492 -0.90 -11.16 -7.12
N GLY A 493 -0.52 -12.44 -7.25
CA GLY A 493 -0.81 -13.25 -8.44
C GLY A 493 0.03 -12.92 -9.68
N ILE A 494 0.88 -11.87 -9.63
CA ILE A 494 1.83 -11.56 -10.70
C ILE A 494 2.97 -12.58 -10.65
N ASP A 495 3.17 -13.33 -11.72
CA ASP A 495 4.30 -14.25 -11.88
C ASP A 495 5.58 -13.48 -12.17
N LEU A 496 6.56 -13.62 -11.28
CA LEU A 496 7.87 -12.98 -11.36
C LEU A 496 8.99 -14.01 -11.62
N GLN A 497 8.68 -15.30 -11.73
CA GLN A 497 9.68 -16.36 -11.70
C GLN A 497 10.69 -16.31 -12.85
N SER A 498 10.24 -15.83 -14.01
CA SER A 498 11.07 -15.66 -15.21
C SER A 498 11.95 -14.42 -15.16
N LEU A 499 11.61 -13.45 -14.30
CA LEU A 499 12.37 -12.21 -14.15
C LEU A 499 13.69 -12.48 -13.44
N SER A 500 14.63 -11.57 -13.60
CA SER A 500 15.91 -11.66 -12.92
C SER A 500 15.83 -11.41 -11.42
N TYR A 501 16.85 -11.81 -10.68
CA TYR A 501 16.88 -11.54 -9.23
C TYR A 501 16.75 -10.04 -8.93
N GLU A 502 17.43 -9.18 -9.69
CA GLU A 502 17.34 -7.74 -9.50
C GLU A 502 15.94 -7.21 -9.79
N GLU A 503 15.32 -7.65 -10.90
CA GLU A 503 13.94 -7.29 -11.25
C GLU A 503 12.93 -7.75 -10.19
N ARG A 504 13.01 -9.01 -9.74
CA ARG A 504 12.17 -9.54 -8.66
C ARG A 504 12.33 -8.71 -7.38
N MET A 505 13.56 -8.34 -7.04
CA MET A 505 13.82 -7.49 -5.87
C MET A 505 13.31 -6.05 -6.03
N ARG A 506 13.23 -5.51 -7.25
CA ARG A 506 12.54 -4.22 -7.50
C ARG A 506 11.05 -4.32 -7.20
N HIS A 507 10.40 -5.43 -7.58
CA HIS A 507 8.99 -5.67 -7.22
C HIS A 507 8.79 -5.82 -5.71
N VAL A 508 9.71 -6.51 -5.04
CA VAL A 508 9.73 -6.61 -3.57
C VAL A 508 9.89 -5.23 -2.93
N TYR A 509 10.81 -4.40 -3.43
CA TYR A 509 11.00 -3.04 -2.94
C TYR A 509 9.74 -2.19 -3.12
N ASP A 510 9.13 -2.22 -4.31
CA ASP A 510 7.88 -1.50 -4.59
C ASP A 510 6.78 -1.93 -3.63
N LEU A 511 6.56 -3.24 -3.45
CA LEU A 511 5.60 -3.77 -2.49
C LEU A 511 5.86 -3.23 -1.08
N CYS A 512 7.07 -3.44 -0.54
CA CYS A 512 7.44 -3.01 0.80
C CYS A 512 7.22 -1.51 0.97
N HIS A 513 7.60 -0.70 -0.02
CA HIS A 513 7.40 0.74 0.04
C HIS A 513 5.93 1.12 0.00
N ILE A 514 5.11 0.53 -0.88
CA ILE A 514 3.70 0.90 -1.06
C ILE A 514 2.89 0.62 0.22
N VAL A 515 3.10 -0.54 0.85
CA VAL A 515 2.37 -0.94 2.07
C VAL A 515 3.01 -0.44 3.37
N ASP A 516 4.11 0.32 3.29
CA ASP A 516 4.75 0.94 4.46
C ASP A 516 4.00 2.20 4.91
N PHE A 517 3.04 2.03 5.82
CA PHE A 517 2.35 3.13 6.49
C PHE A 517 3.07 3.53 7.79
N VAL A 518 3.18 4.83 8.02
CA VAL A 518 3.84 5.42 9.20
C VAL A 518 3.05 5.09 10.48
N ARG A 519 3.76 4.75 11.57
CA ARG A 519 3.19 4.55 12.93
C ARG A 519 2.09 3.49 13.04
N GLU A 520 2.08 2.50 12.15
CA GLU A 520 1.19 1.34 12.26
C GLU A 520 1.66 0.38 13.38
N ASP A 521 0.71 -0.26 14.07
CA ASP A 521 1.02 -1.26 15.11
C ASP A 521 1.40 -2.64 14.53
N SER A 522 0.99 -2.93 13.29
CA SER A 522 1.29 -4.19 12.60
C SER A 522 2.77 -4.34 12.28
N ALA A 523 3.23 -5.59 12.06
CA ALA A 523 4.61 -5.80 11.64
C ALA A 523 4.84 -5.31 10.21
N LYS A 524 6.01 -4.72 10.01
CA LYS A 524 6.41 -4.20 8.70
C LYS A 524 6.88 -5.37 7.82
N ILE A 525 6.59 -5.30 6.53
CA ILE A 525 7.37 -6.04 5.52
C ILE A 525 8.43 -5.09 4.98
N ILE A 526 9.67 -5.57 4.84
CA ILE A 526 10.80 -4.73 4.44
C ILE A 526 11.63 -5.45 3.38
N SER A 527 12.32 -4.68 2.55
CA SER A 527 13.31 -5.19 1.60
C SER A 527 14.72 -5.03 2.19
N PRO A 528 15.62 -6.02 2.01
CA PRO A 528 17.02 -5.86 2.35
C PRO A 528 17.71 -4.91 1.37
N PRO A 529 18.79 -4.21 1.80
CA PRO A 529 19.70 -3.57 0.88
C PRO A 529 20.26 -4.58 -0.13
N LEU A 530 20.02 -4.30 -1.41
CA LEU A 530 20.58 -5.01 -2.55
C LEU A 530 21.61 -4.11 -3.23
N LEU A 531 22.85 -4.56 -3.31
CA LEU A 531 23.94 -3.81 -3.96
C LEU A 531 24.91 -4.76 -4.66
N PRO A 532 25.60 -4.32 -5.73
CA PRO A 532 26.75 -5.06 -6.26
C PRO A 532 27.77 -5.30 -5.15
N LEU A 533 28.41 -6.48 -5.11
CA LEU A 533 29.39 -6.78 -4.07
C LEU A 533 30.56 -5.77 -4.03
N THR A 534 30.90 -5.18 -5.17
CA THR A 534 31.92 -4.13 -5.29
C THR A 534 31.57 -2.85 -4.52
N GLU A 535 30.29 -2.57 -4.27
CA GLU A 535 29.81 -1.40 -3.53
C GLU A 535 29.71 -1.63 -2.02
N LEU A 536 30.02 -2.83 -1.53
CA LEU A 536 29.85 -3.20 -0.12
C LEU A 536 30.65 -2.30 0.83
N ARG A 537 31.88 -1.94 0.45
CA ARG A 537 32.72 -1.02 1.22
C ARG A 537 32.05 0.34 1.37
N THR A 538 31.54 0.90 0.27
CA THR A 538 30.84 2.19 0.25
C THR A 538 29.58 2.14 1.11
N PHE A 539 28.80 1.06 1.01
CA PHE A 539 27.63 0.85 1.87
C PHE A 539 27.99 0.86 3.36
N MET A 540 29.03 0.10 3.75
CA MET A 540 29.46 0.02 5.15
C MET A 540 29.91 1.38 5.71
N GLN A 541 30.57 2.20 4.90
CA GLN A 541 31.10 3.51 5.32
C GLN A 541 30.05 4.62 5.33
N GLN A 542 29.10 4.61 4.36
CA GLN A 542 28.22 5.75 4.12
C GLN A 542 26.76 5.52 4.50
N ARG A 543 26.29 4.27 4.52
CA ARG A 543 24.86 3.95 4.70
C ARG A 543 24.53 3.32 6.05
N LEU A 544 25.54 2.93 6.82
CA LEU A 544 25.38 2.51 8.21
C LEU A 544 25.51 3.70 9.16
N LYS A 545 24.62 3.77 10.14
CA LYS A 545 24.62 4.79 11.20
C LYS A 545 24.74 4.12 12.55
N LEU A 546 25.57 4.69 13.42
CA LEU A 546 25.76 4.19 14.78
C LEU A 546 24.59 4.62 15.67
N LEU A 547 23.71 3.69 16.03
CA LEU A 547 22.43 3.95 16.69
C LEU A 547 22.20 3.05 17.92
N PRO A 548 21.41 3.50 18.91
CA PRO A 548 21.08 2.68 20.08
C PRO A 548 20.19 1.49 19.70
N CYS A 549 20.43 0.34 20.35
CA CYS A 549 19.68 -0.89 20.18
C CYS A 549 19.18 -1.38 21.53
N LYS A 550 17.94 -1.87 21.65
CA LYS A 550 17.49 -2.51 22.90
C LYS A 550 18.22 -3.83 23.20
N ASP A 551 18.69 -4.50 22.15
CA ASP A 551 19.27 -5.85 22.23
C ASP A 551 20.80 -5.83 22.36
N ALA A 552 21.43 -4.65 22.46
CA ALA A 552 22.85 -4.48 22.72
C ALA A 552 23.10 -3.33 23.72
N PRO A 553 24.11 -3.46 24.62
CA PRO A 553 24.43 -2.39 25.57
C PRO A 553 25.01 -1.15 24.88
N ASP A 554 25.78 -1.36 23.81
CA ASP A 554 26.42 -0.31 23.03
C ASP A 554 25.65 0.01 21.75
N LYS A 555 25.96 1.16 21.14
CA LYS A 555 25.40 1.52 19.83
C LYS A 555 25.89 0.55 18.77
N VAL A 556 25.00 0.22 17.83
CA VAL A 556 25.25 -0.71 16.72
C VAL A 556 25.15 0.05 15.41
N ASN A 557 25.98 -0.31 14.43
CA ASN A 557 25.86 0.21 13.06
C ASN A 557 24.61 -0.36 12.40
N MET A 558 23.67 0.49 11.99
CA MET A 558 22.38 0.08 11.42
C MET A 558 22.04 0.85 10.15
N PHE A 559 21.27 0.24 9.25
CA PHE A 559 20.72 0.89 8.06
C PHE A 559 19.22 1.19 8.26
N VAL A 560 18.71 2.22 7.60
CA VAL A 560 17.27 2.58 7.62
C VAL A 560 16.50 1.63 6.71
N THR A 561 15.36 1.12 7.18
CA THR A 561 14.53 0.13 6.47
C THR A 561 13.12 0.60 6.16
N THR A 562 12.63 1.65 6.82
CA THR A 562 11.27 2.15 6.63
C THR A 562 11.25 3.68 6.47
N THR A 563 10.15 4.18 5.92
CA THR A 563 9.92 5.63 5.73
C THR A 563 9.83 6.40 7.06
N ASP A 564 9.32 5.77 8.11
CA ASP A 564 9.27 6.33 9.47
C ASP A 564 10.56 6.13 10.28
N GLY A 565 11.65 5.72 9.62
CA GLY A 565 13.00 5.73 10.18
C GLY A 565 13.33 4.56 11.09
N TYR A 566 12.61 3.44 11.00
CA TYR A 566 13.08 2.21 11.63
C TYR A 566 14.37 1.75 10.98
N THR A 567 15.21 1.12 11.80
CA THR A 567 16.54 0.71 11.43
C THR A 567 16.77 -0.76 11.72
N CYS A 568 17.74 -1.35 11.04
CA CYS A 568 18.08 -2.75 11.15
C CYS A 568 19.58 -2.92 11.33
N ALA A 569 19.96 -3.73 12.32
CA ALA A 569 21.34 -4.13 12.52
C ALA A 569 21.71 -5.23 11.52
N PRO A 570 22.77 -5.06 10.72
CA PRO A 570 23.23 -6.10 9.82
C PRO A 570 23.88 -7.25 10.63
N LYS A 571 23.49 -8.49 10.35
CA LYS A 571 23.99 -9.71 11.03
C LYS A 571 24.46 -10.80 10.07
N GLY A 572 24.30 -10.60 8.78
CA GLY A 572 24.88 -11.49 7.77
C GLY A 572 24.74 -10.92 6.38
N LEU A 573 25.32 -11.63 5.43
CA LEU A 573 25.27 -11.30 4.02
C LEU A 573 24.88 -12.54 3.22
N LEU A 574 23.89 -12.41 2.34
CA LEU A 574 23.64 -13.37 1.27
C LEU A 574 24.26 -12.84 -0.01
N LEU A 575 25.21 -13.61 -0.54
CA LEU A 575 25.77 -13.37 -1.86
C LEU A 575 24.93 -14.13 -2.87
N VAL A 576 24.39 -13.40 -3.83
CA VAL A 576 23.54 -13.94 -4.88
C VAL A 576 24.32 -13.97 -6.17
N LYS A 577 24.52 -15.17 -6.70
CA LYS A 577 25.15 -15.37 -8.00
C LYS A 577 24.07 -15.35 -9.07
N HIS A 578 24.15 -14.37 -9.96
CA HIS A 578 23.16 -14.21 -11.05
C HIS A 578 23.56 -14.96 -12.32
N LEU A 579 24.68 -15.70 -12.30
CA LEU A 579 25.31 -16.30 -13.46
C LEU A 579 25.97 -17.64 -13.12
N GLU A 580 25.48 -18.75 -13.67
CA GLU A 580 26.31 -19.95 -13.80
C GLU A 580 25.84 -20.85 -14.96
N ILE A 581 26.67 -20.97 -16.00
CA ILE A 581 26.86 -22.25 -16.68
C ILE A 581 28.37 -22.52 -16.71
N LEU A 582 28.87 -23.22 -15.70
CA LEU A 582 29.88 -24.25 -15.93
C LEU A 582 29.20 -25.55 -15.49
N GLN A 583 28.81 -26.43 -16.42
CA GLN A 583 29.71 -27.54 -16.78
C GLN A 583 29.38 -28.21 -18.13
N THR A 584 28.38 -27.78 -18.89
CA THR A 584 27.94 -28.51 -20.09
C THR A 584 28.68 -28.14 -21.38
N CYS A 585 29.23 -26.92 -21.52
CA CYS A 585 29.96 -26.55 -22.73
C CYS A 585 31.36 -27.17 -22.82
N LEU A 586 32.03 -27.48 -21.70
CA LEU A 586 33.32 -28.16 -21.72
C LEU A 586 33.18 -29.63 -22.15
N ILE A 587 32.09 -30.29 -21.78
CA ILE A 587 31.78 -31.65 -22.25
C ILE A 587 31.38 -31.61 -23.73
N GLY A 588 30.56 -30.64 -24.15
CA GLY A 588 30.16 -30.47 -25.55
C GLY A 588 31.31 -30.14 -26.51
N LEU A 589 32.22 -29.21 -26.13
CA LEU A 589 33.41 -28.91 -26.94
C LEU A 589 34.44 -30.03 -26.89
N ALA A 590 34.63 -30.71 -25.76
CA ALA A 590 35.50 -31.87 -25.69
C ALA A 590 34.97 -33.02 -26.56
N LEU A 591 33.65 -33.29 -26.55
CA LEU A 591 33.02 -34.27 -27.44
C LEU A 591 33.09 -33.86 -28.91
N ILE A 592 32.88 -32.58 -29.26
CA ILE A 592 33.00 -32.11 -30.65
C ILE A 592 34.46 -32.18 -31.15
N ILE A 593 35.44 -31.90 -30.28
CA ILE A 593 36.87 -32.01 -30.62
C ILE A 593 37.29 -33.48 -30.73
N ILE A 594 36.84 -34.35 -29.81
CA ILE A 594 37.10 -35.80 -29.87
C ILE A 594 36.42 -36.43 -31.09
N MET A 595 35.20 -36.01 -31.45
CA MET A 595 34.49 -36.50 -32.63
C MET A 595 35.01 -35.92 -33.96
N LYS A 596 35.66 -34.75 -33.97
CA LYS A 596 36.35 -34.22 -35.17
C LYS A 596 37.75 -34.81 -35.36
N SER A 597 38.40 -35.25 -34.30
CA SER A 597 39.75 -35.83 -34.36
C SER A 597 39.76 -37.35 -34.48
N CYS A 598 38.64 -38.03 -34.21
CA CYS A 598 38.55 -39.49 -34.29
C CYS A 598 37.26 -39.94 -34.98
N ILE A 599 37.44 -40.55 -36.17
CA ILE A 599 36.55 -41.52 -36.85
C ILE A 599 35.54 -40.94 -37.86
N ASN A 600 35.72 -41.36 -39.13
CA ASN A 600 34.69 -41.39 -40.17
C ASN A 600 33.56 -42.33 -39.73
N ILE A 601 32.44 -41.80 -39.23
CA ILE A 601 31.25 -42.59 -38.88
C ILE A 601 30.15 -42.33 -39.94
N PRO A 602 29.49 -43.38 -40.48
CA PRO A 602 28.39 -43.23 -41.44
C PRO A 602 27.13 -42.62 -40.81
N ALA A 603 26.29 -42.04 -41.67
CA ALA A 603 25.16 -41.15 -41.36
C ALA A 603 23.98 -41.63 -40.47
N PRO A 604 23.77 -42.90 -40.03
CA PRO A 604 22.56 -43.22 -39.26
C PRO A 604 22.65 -43.02 -37.74
N VAL A 605 23.82 -42.71 -37.15
CA VAL A 605 23.97 -42.65 -35.67
C VAL A 605 23.68 -41.24 -35.08
N CYS A 606 23.50 -40.21 -35.92
CA CYS A 606 23.23 -38.84 -35.46
C CYS A 606 21.83 -38.62 -34.86
N HIS A 607 20.85 -39.51 -35.11
CA HIS A 607 19.46 -39.29 -34.65
C HIS A 607 19.19 -39.67 -33.19
N LEU A 608 20.13 -40.32 -32.50
CA LEU A 608 19.96 -40.70 -31.08
C LEU A 608 20.52 -39.69 -30.08
N PHE A 609 21.21 -38.63 -30.53
CA PHE A 609 21.78 -37.58 -29.67
C PHE A 609 20.97 -36.26 -29.64
N GLN A 610 19.78 -36.23 -30.26
CA GLN A 610 18.92 -35.03 -30.30
C GLN A 610 18.08 -34.77 -29.03
N HIS A 611 18.13 -35.63 -28.00
CA HIS A 611 17.22 -35.51 -26.85
C HIS A 611 17.83 -35.13 -25.49
N SER A 612 19.13 -34.80 -25.39
CA SER A 612 19.73 -34.44 -24.09
C SER A 612 20.79 -33.33 -24.18
N CYS A 613 20.45 -32.21 -24.81
CA CYS A 613 21.14 -30.94 -24.60
C CYS A 613 20.10 -29.87 -24.32
N ALA A 614 19.69 -29.73 -23.07
CA ALA A 614 18.99 -28.54 -22.62
C ALA A 614 19.96 -27.36 -22.77
N CYS A 615 19.88 -26.66 -23.91
CA CYS A 615 20.37 -25.30 -24.03
C CYS A 615 19.77 -24.49 -22.88
N LEU A 616 20.59 -24.14 -21.88
CA LEU A 616 20.23 -23.06 -20.97
C LEU A 616 20.37 -21.77 -21.78
N PHE A 617 19.26 -21.35 -22.39
CA PHE A 617 19.13 -20.05 -23.04
C PHE A 617 19.45 -18.97 -22.02
N LEU A 618 20.53 -18.22 -22.25
CA LEU A 618 20.64 -16.86 -21.77
C LEU A 618 19.46 -16.12 -22.41
N THR A 619 18.63 -15.45 -21.60
CA THR A 619 17.55 -14.62 -22.12
C THR A 619 18.16 -13.32 -22.65
N GLY A 620 18.55 -13.30 -23.93
CA GLY A 620 19.15 -12.14 -24.58
C GLY A 620 20.35 -12.48 -25.47
N PRO A 621 20.93 -11.50 -26.17
CA PRO A 621 21.99 -11.74 -27.17
C PRO A 621 23.40 -11.91 -26.58
N TRP A 622 23.55 -11.88 -25.25
CA TRP A 622 24.87 -11.86 -24.59
C TRP A 622 25.35 -13.25 -24.20
N VAL A 623 26.63 -13.55 -24.43
CA VAL A 623 27.32 -14.80 -24.09
C VAL A 623 28.62 -14.53 -23.33
N MET A 624 28.92 -15.31 -22.30
CA MET A 624 30.18 -15.21 -21.57
C MET A 624 31.31 -15.94 -22.31
N ARG A 625 32.45 -15.28 -22.48
CA ARG A 625 33.66 -15.80 -23.14
C ARG A 625 34.89 -15.53 -22.27
N ARG A 626 35.99 -16.24 -22.54
CA ARG A 626 37.29 -16.03 -21.88
C ARG A 626 38.27 -15.43 -22.87
N SER A 627 38.90 -14.32 -22.51
CA SER A 627 39.92 -13.67 -23.35
C SER A 627 41.14 -14.57 -23.46
N ARG A 628 41.59 -14.83 -24.70
CA ARG A 628 42.77 -15.67 -24.96
C ARG A 628 44.07 -15.02 -24.49
N GLY A 629 44.13 -13.68 -24.45
CA GLY A 629 45.33 -12.93 -24.05
C GLY A 629 45.43 -12.71 -22.54
N THR A 630 44.31 -12.45 -21.86
CA THR A 630 44.31 -12.06 -20.44
C THR A 630 43.76 -13.14 -19.50
N GLY A 631 43.13 -14.19 -20.04
CA GLY A 631 42.44 -15.21 -19.23
C GLY A 631 41.20 -14.71 -18.49
N LYS A 632 40.89 -13.40 -18.54
CA LYS A 632 39.74 -12.78 -17.91
C LYS A 632 38.44 -13.15 -18.62
N LEU A 633 37.36 -13.33 -17.85
CA LEU A 633 36.02 -13.53 -18.38
C LEU A 633 35.46 -12.19 -18.87
N TYR A 634 34.79 -12.20 -20.02
CA TYR A 634 34.08 -11.06 -20.61
C TYR A 634 32.76 -11.54 -21.22
N TYR A 635 31.84 -10.62 -21.45
CA TYR A 635 30.55 -10.86 -22.06
C TYR A 635 30.55 -10.29 -23.46
N PHE A 636 30.03 -11.05 -24.41
CA PHE A 636 30.01 -10.73 -25.82
C PHE A 636 28.56 -10.71 -26.30
N ASN A 637 28.12 -9.62 -26.90
CA ASN A 637 26.81 -9.54 -27.51
C ASN A 637 26.88 -10.12 -28.93
N ASP A 638 26.22 -11.25 -29.18
CA ASP A 638 26.20 -11.88 -30.51
C ASP A 638 25.42 -11.06 -31.56
N GLN A 639 24.58 -10.10 -31.15
CA GLN A 639 23.84 -9.21 -32.06
C GLN A 639 24.57 -7.90 -32.34
N THR A 640 25.11 -7.23 -31.31
CA THR A 640 25.81 -5.94 -31.45
C THR A 640 27.33 -6.08 -31.63
N HIS A 641 27.88 -7.29 -31.42
CA HIS A 641 29.31 -7.60 -31.40
C HIS A 641 30.12 -6.81 -30.33
N GLU A 642 29.44 -6.22 -29.35
CA GLU A 642 30.07 -5.52 -28.24
C GLU A 642 30.65 -6.51 -27.23
N SER A 643 31.75 -6.11 -26.58
CA SER A 643 32.39 -6.89 -25.52
C SER A 643 32.52 -6.05 -24.27
N GLU A 644 32.02 -6.56 -23.14
CA GLU A 644 32.13 -5.90 -21.85
C GLU A 644 32.71 -6.86 -20.81
N TYR A 645 33.56 -6.38 -19.91
CA TYR A 645 34.06 -7.20 -18.80
C TYR A 645 33.10 -7.22 -17.60
N VAL A 646 32.02 -6.43 -17.67
CA VAL A 646 30.93 -6.35 -16.70
C VAL A 646 29.73 -7.11 -17.25
N ALA A 647 28.96 -7.77 -16.37
CA ALA A 647 27.77 -8.52 -16.75
C ALA A 647 26.74 -7.58 -17.41
N PRO A 648 26.31 -7.86 -18.66
CA PRO A 648 25.32 -7.06 -19.36
C PRO A 648 23.95 -7.22 -18.71
N PRO A 649 23.08 -6.20 -18.79
CA PRO A 649 21.70 -6.30 -18.33
C PRO A 649 20.97 -7.47 -19.01
N GLY A 650 20.31 -8.35 -18.25
CA GLY A 650 19.45 -9.45 -18.76
C GLY A 650 20.08 -10.85 -18.82
N VAL A 651 21.38 -10.98 -18.53
CA VAL A 651 22.10 -12.27 -18.45
C VAL A 651 21.87 -12.91 -17.07
N GLU A 652 20.70 -13.48 -16.80
CA GLU A 652 20.28 -13.70 -15.42
C GLU A 652 19.59 -15.06 -15.14
N LEU A 653 19.66 -15.51 -13.88
CA LEU A 653 19.04 -16.75 -13.42
C LEU A 653 17.60 -16.51 -12.93
N PRO A 654 16.61 -17.31 -13.42
CA PRO A 654 15.24 -17.26 -12.95
C PRO A 654 15.13 -17.72 -11.49
N PHE A 655 13.95 -17.53 -10.88
CA PHE A 655 13.67 -17.79 -9.46
C PHE A 655 14.27 -19.12 -8.97
N GLY A 656 13.91 -20.25 -9.58
CA GLY A 656 14.37 -21.58 -9.17
C GLY A 656 15.84 -21.89 -9.46
N LYS A 657 16.56 -21.05 -10.21
CA LYS A 657 17.99 -21.26 -10.55
C LYS A 657 18.93 -20.30 -9.81
N THR A 658 18.40 -19.34 -9.05
CA THR A 658 19.20 -18.37 -8.31
C THR A 658 19.99 -19.06 -7.19
N LEU A 659 21.30 -18.84 -7.13
CA LEU A 659 22.20 -19.44 -6.13
C LEU A 659 22.54 -18.44 -5.03
N PHE A 660 22.54 -18.92 -3.79
CA PHE A 660 22.83 -18.12 -2.60
C PHE A 660 24.01 -18.70 -1.83
N PHE A 661 24.89 -17.82 -1.37
CA PHE A 661 25.98 -18.15 -0.45
C PHE A 661 25.88 -17.27 0.78
N ARG A 662 26.11 -17.85 1.96
CA ARG A 662 26.05 -17.12 3.23
C ARG A 662 27.44 -16.70 3.67
N VAL A 663 27.56 -15.47 4.14
CA VAL A 663 28.75 -14.94 4.83
C VAL A 663 28.30 -14.34 6.17
N PRO A 664 28.88 -14.75 7.31
CA PRO A 664 28.57 -14.16 8.60
C PRO A 664 29.08 -12.72 8.68
N TRP A 665 28.37 -11.85 9.42
CA TRP A 665 28.79 -10.45 9.55
C TRP A 665 30.10 -10.30 10.33
N GLN A 666 30.26 -11.09 11.37
CA GLN A 666 31.49 -11.28 12.14
C GLN A 666 31.76 -12.78 12.24
N ALA A 667 33.03 -13.16 12.10
CA ALA A 667 33.46 -14.54 12.27
C ALA A 667 33.22 -15.04 13.71
N GLU A 668 32.86 -16.32 13.86
CA GLU A 668 32.76 -16.95 15.19
C GLU A 668 34.14 -17.40 15.68
N HIS A 669 35.03 -17.77 14.75
CA HIS A 669 36.39 -18.20 15.05
C HIS A 669 37.45 -17.43 14.24
N GLU A 670 38.63 -17.26 14.85
CA GLU A 670 39.77 -16.61 14.22
C GLU A 670 40.19 -17.41 12.97
N GLY A 671 40.29 -16.73 11.82
CA GLY A 671 40.61 -17.38 10.55
C GLY A 671 39.41 -17.72 9.65
N GLU A 672 38.16 -17.56 10.10
CA GLU A 672 36.97 -17.72 9.26
C GLU A 672 36.72 -16.53 8.32
N LEU A 673 35.93 -16.74 7.27
CA LEU A 673 35.49 -15.68 6.38
C LEU A 673 34.35 -14.90 7.03
N ASP A 674 34.48 -13.58 7.08
CA ASP A 674 33.40 -12.67 7.45
C ASP A 674 33.25 -11.52 6.45
N VAL A 675 32.24 -10.67 6.67
CA VAL A 675 31.96 -9.53 5.80
C VAL A 675 33.11 -8.53 5.77
N HIS A 676 33.82 -8.32 6.88
CA HIS A 676 34.96 -7.41 6.96
C HIS A 676 36.13 -7.90 6.09
N TYR A 677 36.54 -9.16 6.26
CA TYR A 677 37.58 -9.80 5.47
C TYR A 677 37.20 -9.80 3.98
N LEU A 678 35.96 -10.17 3.64
CA LEU A 678 35.47 -10.17 2.27
C LEU A 678 35.59 -8.78 1.63
N THR A 679 35.22 -7.72 2.36
CA THR A 679 35.26 -6.33 1.88
C THR A 679 36.68 -5.80 1.66
N GLU A 680 37.64 -6.29 2.45
CA GLU A 680 39.06 -5.92 2.31
C GLU A 680 39.72 -6.63 1.13
N HIS A 681 39.42 -7.91 0.93
CA HIS A 681 40.14 -8.78 -0.01
C HIS A 681 39.43 -8.96 -1.37
N CYS A 682 38.16 -8.55 -1.51
CA CYS A 682 37.42 -8.67 -2.78
C CYS A 682 38.07 -7.90 -3.95
N HIS A 683 38.80 -6.81 -3.67
CA HIS A 683 39.50 -6.00 -4.68
C HIS A 683 40.90 -6.55 -5.00
N GLN A 684 41.57 -7.23 -4.06
CA GLN A 684 42.92 -7.75 -4.27
C GLN A 684 42.94 -8.98 -5.19
N LEU A 685 41.84 -9.74 -5.24
CA LEU A 685 41.64 -10.88 -6.16
C LEU A 685 41.23 -10.45 -7.58
N HIS A 686 40.96 -9.16 -7.79
CA HIS A 686 40.57 -8.60 -9.09
C HIS A 686 41.78 -8.25 -9.98
N GLN A 687 42.93 -7.98 -9.35
CA GLN A 687 44.22 -7.76 -10.02
C GLN A 687 44.84 -9.11 -10.35
#